data_AF-A0A381TYI0-F1
#
_entry.id   AF-A0A381TYI0-F1
#
_cell.length_a   1.000
_cell.length_b   1.000
_cell.length_c   1.000
_cell.angle_alpha   90.00
_cell.angle_beta   90.00
_cell.angle_gamma   90.00
#
_symmetry.space_group_name_H-M   'P 1'
#
loop_
_entity.id
_entity.type
_entity.pdbx_description
1 polymer ?
#
loop_
_entity_poly.entity_id
_entity_poly.type
_entity_poly.pdbx_seq_one_letter_code
_entity_poly.pdbx_strand_id
1 'polypeptide(L)'
;MMSRSACVVLIALALLGGPSVRAIDTFDIDGDGTKDALTDGLLVLRHLFGFSGTTLTEGAIAGDASRSTASEIESYLQTDSVYLDIDDDGTTDALTDGLLLLRYLFGFTGQTLTEGAVSETARRASATEIGSYIDAGPIDPVISSRWTIERAKEWRDTHGWLMGVNFVPAYAVNILEMWQADTYDEAAIDRELGWAAGIGLNTIRVFLHDVVWNQGSEAYLDRIDNFLAIADKHGIGTMLVIFDGVWDENPYGANVETVEYGAMPADPTQAYEQLDPREHVTASRWVQSPGEAILGDHARHDELEGYVKGVIERFKDDPRVIIWDLFNEPDGFGVHAYGLSPEDKDAGAEALLRKTFGWAREVGPSQPLTAGVWRNFPTAEGERLTSINEYQLAVSDVISFHSYSSPGGVQYIIDGLKEYGRPIVCTEYMARQIGSTFQAISPVMRKNDVGAYSWGLVDGRNQTKYSWGSWTTQAAEDAEPWAHDLLHNDEVGTPYDQQETELLKLLVEVEADDIVSVWSHEFSHGEGDPTAGLGPGTGLQTGNMVASGDQGFSSGGTWYSSGGALSKTISSLGLRYITLSFAASKDDASTCTIDISVDGSAWENILSVGPYEPAAGFVMLPEHAEGAYSVEIRWGSAVNFCWINNVNINAIAVSE
;
A
#
# COMPACT_ATOMS: atom_id res chain seq x y z
N MET A 1 -26.14 24.46 -33.58
CA MET A 1 -26.74 23.29 -32.92
C MET A 1 -25.58 22.43 -32.47
N MET A 2 -25.22 22.48 -31.19
CA MET A 2 -24.17 21.61 -30.64
C MET A 2 -24.67 20.17 -30.66
N SER A 3 -23.85 19.25 -31.17
CA SER A 3 -24.14 17.82 -31.24
C SER A 3 -24.30 17.25 -29.83
N ARG A 4 -25.29 16.36 -29.64
CA ARG A 4 -25.60 15.72 -28.36
C ARG A 4 -24.40 14.96 -27.76
N SER A 5 -23.43 14.54 -28.57
CA SER A 5 -22.23 13.81 -28.09
C SER A 5 -21.22 14.71 -27.36
N ALA A 6 -21.01 15.95 -27.82
CA ALA A 6 -20.11 16.91 -27.15
C ALA A 6 -20.65 17.37 -25.79
N CYS A 7 -21.97 17.33 -25.61
CA CYS A 7 -22.63 17.64 -24.35
C CYS A 7 -22.46 16.50 -23.33
N VAL A 8 -22.34 15.24 -23.78
CA VAL A 8 -22.15 14.08 -22.89
C VAL A 8 -20.73 14.02 -22.32
N VAL A 9 -19.70 14.38 -23.10
CA VAL A 9 -18.30 14.41 -22.64
C VAL A 9 -18.05 15.53 -21.62
N LEU A 10 -18.58 16.73 -21.87
CA LEU A 10 -18.48 17.86 -20.92
C LEU A 10 -19.30 17.64 -19.63
N ILE A 11 -20.40 16.88 -19.71
CA ILE A 11 -21.21 16.53 -18.53
C ILE A 11 -20.55 15.39 -17.72
N ALA A 12 -19.84 14.46 -18.35
CA ALA A 12 -19.08 13.42 -17.64
C ALA A 12 -17.95 14.03 -16.78
N LEU A 13 -17.21 15.01 -17.32
CA LEU A 13 -16.18 15.75 -16.57
C LEU A 13 -16.76 16.64 -15.46
N ALA A 14 -17.96 17.19 -15.63
CA ALA A 14 -18.61 18.05 -14.63
C ALA A 14 -19.34 17.28 -13.51
N LEU A 15 -19.64 16.00 -13.71
CA LEU A 15 -20.27 15.13 -12.70
C LEU A 15 -19.25 14.35 -11.85
N LEU A 16 -17.97 14.34 -12.23
CA LEU A 16 -16.85 13.78 -11.47
C LEU A 16 -16.29 14.82 -10.46
N GLY A 17 -17.18 15.35 -9.61
CA GLY A 17 -16.83 16.36 -8.61
C GLY A 17 -15.90 15.84 -7.51
N GLY A 18 -14.60 15.89 -7.79
CA GLY A 18 -13.46 15.75 -6.88
C GLY A 18 -12.27 16.51 -7.47
N PRO A 19 -11.15 16.69 -6.75
CA PRO A 19 -9.94 17.25 -7.35
C PRO A 19 -9.67 16.51 -8.65
N SER A 20 -9.56 17.30 -9.72
CA SER A 20 -9.46 16.86 -11.11
C SER A 20 -8.64 15.57 -11.19
N VAL A 21 -9.26 14.48 -11.67
CA VAL A 21 -8.53 13.39 -12.30
C VAL A 21 -7.61 14.08 -13.28
N ARG A 22 -6.32 14.26 -12.94
CA ARG A 22 -5.36 14.80 -13.88
C ARG A 22 -5.40 13.80 -15.02
N ALA A 23 -5.80 14.26 -16.21
CA ALA A 23 -5.59 13.48 -17.40
C ALA A 23 -4.10 13.09 -17.35
N ILE A 24 -3.81 11.79 -17.46
CA ILE A 24 -2.44 11.33 -17.66
C ILE A 24 -1.94 12.16 -18.84
N ASP A 25 -0.82 12.87 -18.68
CA ASP A 25 -0.34 13.76 -19.73
C ASP A 25 0.32 12.93 -20.83
N THR A 26 -0.53 12.32 -21.64
CA THR A 26 -0.17 11.42 -22.74
C THR A 26 0.16 12.23 -23.98
N PHE A 27 1.14 11.75 -24.75
CA PHE A 27 1.67 12.33 -25.99
C PHE A 27 2.69 13.48 -25.83
N ASP A 28 3.12 13.81 -24.61
CA ASP A 28 4.42 14.45 -24.35
C ASP A 28 5.43 13.31 -24.14
N ILE A 29 6.03 12.85 -25.22
CA ILE A 29 6.87 11.64 -25.28
C ILE A 29 8.24 11.89 -24.68
N ASP A 30 8.86 13.04 -24.91
CA ASP A 30 10.17 13.37 -24.34
C ASP A 30 10.10 14.10 -22.99
N GLY A 31 8.89 14.43 -22.54
CA GLY A 31 8.63 14.91 -21.18
C GLY A 31 9.10 16.34 -20.96
N ASP A 32 9.09 17.18 -21.99
CA ASP A 32 9.46 18.60 -21.89
C ASP A 32 8.29 19.50 -21.39
N GLY A 33 7.11 18.91 -21.22
CA GLY A 33 5.89 19.59 -20.79
C GLY A 33 5.08 20.19 -21.96
N THR A 34 5.44 19.86 -23.20
CA THR A 34 4.74 20.27 -24.42
C THR A 34 4.46 19.08 -25.33
N LYS A 35 3.54 19.24 -26.29
CA LYS A 35 3.19 18.23 -27.29
C LYS A 35 3.53 18.79 -28.66
N ASP A 36 4.70 18.44 -29.15
CA ASP A 36 5.32 19.02 -30.33
C ASP A 36 5.51 17.96 -31.43
N ALA A 37 5.26 18.36 -32.68
CA ALA A 37 5.26 17.40 -33.79
C ALA A 37 6.62 16.74 -34.03
N LEU A 38 7.72 17.46 -33.80
CA LEU A 38 9.07 17.01 -34.14
C LEU A 38 9.78 16.27 -33.00
N THR A 39 9.32 16.45 -31.78
CA THR A 39 9.85 15.80 -30.58
C THR A 39 8.92 14.66 -30.15
N ASP A 40 7.60 14.83 -30.23
CA ASP A 40 6.65 13.80 -29.76
C ASP A 40 6.08 12.96 -30.89
N GLY A 41 5.41 13.63 -31.84
CA GLY A 41 4.77 12.95 -32.97
C GLY A 41 5.77 12.15 -33.81
N LEU A 42 7.00 12.65 -33.94
CA LEU A 42 8.06 11.96 -34.68
C LEU A 42 8.60 10.74 -33.93
N LEU A 43 8.72 10.80 -32.60
CA LEU A 43 9.15 9.66 -31.78
C LEU A 43 8.12 8.53 -31.85
N VAL A 44 6.82 8.84 -31.71
CA VAL A 44 5.74 7.84 -31.90
C VAL A 44 5.82 7.22 -33.28
N LEU A 45 5.89 8.05 -34.34
CA LEU A 45 5.94 7.55 -35.71
C LEU A 45 7.14 6.62 -35.96
N ARG A 46 8.32 6.99 -35.45
CA ARG A 46 9.54 6.17 -35.55
C ARG A 46 9.39 4.86 -34.78
N HIS A 47 8.90 4.93 -33.55
CA HIS A 47 8.68 3.74 -32.74
C HIS A 47 7.74 2.74 -33.42
N LEU A 48 6.61 3.21 -33.98
CA LEU A 48 5.65 2.36 -34.68
C LEU A 48 6.17 1.78 -36.01
N PHE A 49 7.18 2.41 -36.62
CA PHE A 49 7.93 1.80 -37.73
C PHE A 49 9.01 0.80 -37.28
N GLY A 50 9.18 0.59 -35.98
CA GLY A 50 10.16 -0.32 -35.39
C GLY A 50 11.57 0.27 -35.28
N PHE A 51 11.73 1.60 -35.32
CA PHE A 51 13.03 2.23 -35.06
C PHE A 51 13.35 2.21 -33.56
N SER A 52 14.62 1.99 -33.23
CA SER A 52 15.14 1.93 -31.86
C SER A 52 16.52 2.59 -31.73
N GLY A 53 17.00 2.74 -30.49
CA GLY A 53 18.31 3.31 -30.19
C GLY A 53 18.48 4.73 -30.75
N THR A 54 19.66 5.05 -31.28
CA THR A 54 19.90 6.39 -31.84
C THR A 54 18.98 6.73 -33.00
N THR A 55 18.50 5.74 -33.76
CA THR A 55 17.59 6.01 -34.90
C THR A 55 16.20 6.43 -34.45
N LEU A 56 15.80 6.06 -33.23
CA LEU A 56 14.58 6.56 -32.61
C LEU A 56 14.75 8.04 -32.23
N THR A 57 15.82 8.39 -31.52
CA THR A 57 15.94 9.70 -30.83
C THR A 57 16.70 10.79 -31.59
N GLU A 58 17.51 10.46 -32.60
CA GLU A 58 18.36 11.44 -33.26
C GLU A 58 17.55 12.60 -33.87
N GLY A 59 17.79 13.81 -33.36
CA GLY A 59 17.15 15.05 -33.79
C GLY A 59 15.67 15.17 -33.41
N ALA A 60 15.18 14.33 -32.49
CA ALA A 60 13.78 14.26 -32.08
C ALA A 60 13.60 14.37 -30.55
N ILE A 61 14.57 14.98 -29.85
CA ILE A 61 14.53 15.21 -28.39
C ILE A 61 14.71 16.71 -28.14
N ALA A 62 13.83 17.29 -27.33
CA ALA A 62 13.89 18.67 -26.89
C ALA A 62 15.12 18.96 -26.02
N GLY A 63 15.50 20.24 -25.91
CA GLY A 63 16.68 20.64 -25.13
C GLY A 63 16.49 20.51 -23.61
N ASP A 64 15.24 20.52 -23.17
CA ASP A 64 14.75 20.46 -21.79
C ASP A 64 13.92 19.21 -21.50
N ALA A 65 13.96 18.23 -22.40
CA ALA A 65 13.34 16.92 -22.24
C ALA A 65 13.76 16.25 -20.92
N SER A 66 12.79 15.71 -20.19
CA SER A 66 13.03 14.88 -19.00
C SER A 66 13.32 13.41 -19.33
N ARG A 67 12.89 12.95 -20.52
CA ARG A 67 13.25 11.67 -21.13
C ARG A 67 14.11 11.94 -22.35
N SER A 68 15.41 11.63 -22.26
CA SER A 68 16.40 12.08 -23.27
C SER A 68 17.18 10.95 -23.92
N THR A 69 17.01 9.71 -23.43
CA THR A 69 17.65 8.52 -23.97
C THR A 69 16.67 7.65 -24.76
N ALA A 70 17.18 6.86 -25.70
CA ALA A 70 16.34 5.94 -26.45
C ALA A 70 15.63 4.92 -25.55
N SER A 71 16.30 4.46 -24.48
CA SER A 71 15.73 3.52 -23.52
C SER A 71 14.53 4.11 -22.78
N GLU A 72 14.64 5.33 -22.27
CA GLU A 72 13.55 6.02 -21.58
C GLU A 72 12.34 6.25 -22.51
N ILE A 73 12.58 6.62 -23.76
CA ILE A 73 11.53 6.84 -24.75
C ILE A 73 10.86 5.53 -25.19
N GLU A 74 11.64 4.49 -25.48
CA GLU A 74 11.12 3.17 -25.85
C GLU A 74 10.25 2.61 -24.73
N SER A 75 10.75 2.70 -23.50
CA SER A 75 10.01 2.33 -22.31
C SER A 75 8.69 3.09 -22.19
N TYR A 76 8.70 4.41 -22.32
CA TYR A 76 7.49 5.23 -22.21
C TYR A 76 6.45 4.86 -23.27
N LEU A 77 6.88 4.73 -24.54
CA LEU A 77 6.00 4.39 -25.66
C LEU A 77 5.43 2.96 -25.57
N GLN A 78 6.17 2.04 -24.97
CA GLN A 78 5.69 0.68 -24.70
C GLN A 78 4.63 0.66 -23.59
N THR A 79 4.90 1.36 -22.48
CA THR A 79 3.97 1.49 -21.33
C THR A 79 2.64 2.10 -21.76
N ASP A 80 2.69 3.12 -22.62
CA ASP A 80 1.51 3.87 -23.08
C ASP A 80 1.00 3.42 -24.46
N SER A 81 1.43 2.25 -24.95
CA SER A 81 1.11 1.75 -26.30
C SER A 81 -0.40 1.67 -26.58
N VAL A 82 -1.22 1.36 -25.57
CA VAL A 82 -2.69 1.34 -25.69
C VAL A 82 -3.27 2.69 -26.08
N TYR A 83 -2.61 3.79 -25.70
CA TYR A 83 -3.03 5.14 -26.02
C TYR A 83 -2.61 5.57 -27.42
N LEU A 84 -1.64 4.87 -28.01
CA LEU A 84 -1.13 5.17 -29.34
C LEU A 84 -2.10 4.73 -30.44
N ASP A 85 -3.10 3.87 -30.19
CA ASP A 85 -4.22 3.68 -31.12
C ASP A 85 -5.08 4.95 -31.09
N ILE A 86 -4.99 5.78 -32.13
CA ILE A 86 -5.61 7.11 -32.24
C ILE A 86 -6.93 7.04 -33.00
N ASP A 87 -7.10 6.08 -33.90
CA ASP A 87 -8.34 5.89 -34.66
C ASP A 87 -9.30 4.83 -34.07
N ASP A 88 -8.92 4.18 -32.95
CA ASP A 88 -9.67 3.14 -32.21
C ASP A 88 -10.13 2.02 -33.13
N ASP A 89 -9.18 1.47 -33.89
CA ASP A 89 -9.41 0.31 -34.74
C ASP A 89 -8.95 -1.02 -34.12
N GLY A 90 -8.27 -0.95 -32.98
CA GLY A 90 -7.73 -2.09 -32.23
C GLY A 90 -6.30 -2.46 -32.64
N THR A 91 -5.64 -1.66 -33.47
CA THR A 91 -4.24 -1.80 -33.87
C THR A 91 -3.49 -0.49 -33.72
N THR A 92 -2.19 -0.57 -33.43
CA THR A 92 -1.32 0.62 -33.35
C THR A 92 -0.34 0.57 -34.51
N ASP A 93 -0.58 1.39 -35.53
CA ASP A 93 0.12 1.37 -36.79
C ASP A 93 0.73 2.73 -37.14
N ALA A 94 1.93 2.73 -37.73
CA ALA A 94 2.64 3.98 -38.01
C ALA A 94 1.88 4.92 -38.97
N LEU A 95 1.17 4.36 -39.94
CA LEU A 95 0.53 5.13 -41.02
C LEU A 95 -0.91 5.55 -40.72
N THR A 96 -1.55 4.91 -39.75
CA THR A 96 -2.87 5.30 -39.25
C THR A 96 -2.69 6.14 -38.00
N ASP A 97 -1.96 5.68 -37.00
CA ASP A 97 -1.92 6.36 -35.72
C ASP A 97 -0.78 7.37 -35.60
N GLY A 98 0.46 6.91 -35.80
CA GLY A 98 1.63 7.80 -35.72
C GLY A 98 1.52 8.98 -36.68
N LEU A 99 0.97 8.75 -37.87
CA LEU A 99 0.72 9.79 -38.85
C LEU A 99 -0.41 10.75 -38.44
N LEU A 100 -1.49 10.26 -37.83
CA LEU A 100 -2.55 11.12 -37.29
C LEU A 100 -2.03 12.02 -36.18
N LEU A 101 -1.26 11.48 -35.22
CA LEU A 101 -0.63 12.27 -34.16
C LEU A 101 0.27 13.34 -34.74
N LEU A 102 1.22 12.95 -35.59
CA LEU A 102 2.18 13.86 -36.20
C LEU A 102 1.47 14.98 -36.97
N ARG A 103 0.45 14.63 -37.77
CA ARG A 103 -0.33 15.62 -38.52
C ARG A 103 -1.07 16.58 -37.61
N TYR A 104 -1.67 16.07 -36.54
CA TYR A 104 -2.41 16.87 -35.59
C TYR A 104 -1.50 17.87 -34.88
N LEU A 105 -0.34 17.43 -34.39
CA LEU A 105 0.64 18.29 -33.71
C LEU A 105 1.25 19.35 -34.66
N PHE A 106 1.30 19.09 -35.97
CA PHE A 106 1.60 20.13 -36.98
C PHE A 106 0.45 21.14 -37.22
N GLY A 107 -0.70 20.96 -36.56
CA GLY A 107 -1.88 21.82 -36.68
C GLY A 107 -2.79 21.48 -37.87
N PHE A 108 -2.65 20.31 -38.49
CA PHE A 108 -3.57 19.90 -39.57
C PHE A 108 -4.95 19.54 -39.02
N THR A 109 -5.98 19.93 -39.76
CA THR A 109 -7.39 19.69 -39.41
C THR A 109 -8.20 19.26 -40.65
N GLY A 110 -9.43 18.80 -40.44
CA GLY A 110 -10.32 18.39 -41.53
C GLY A 110 -9.75 17.22 -42.34
N GLN A 111 -9.96 17.22 -43.66
CA GLN A 111 -9.45 16.15 -44.53
C GLN A 111 -7.93 16.03 -44.51
N THR A 112 -7.19 17.12 -44.35
CA THR A 112 -5.72 17.07 -44.30
C THR A 112 -5.21 16.27 -43.10
N LEU A 113 -5.99 16.23 -42.01
CA LEU A 113 -5.68 15.36 -40.87
C LEU A 113 -5.93 13.89 -41.23
N THR A 114 -7.12 13.57 -41.73
CA THR A 114 -7.60 12.17 -41.80
C THR A 114 -7.36 11.44 -43.12
N GLU A 115 -7.15 12.15 -44.23
CA GLU A 115 -7.08 11.53 -45.56
C GLU A 115 -5.88 10.58 -45.69
N GLY A 116 -6.20 9.29 -45.92
CA GLY A 116 -5.21 8.22 -46.04
C GLY A 116 -4.48 7.86 -44.75
N ALA A 117 -4.96 8.33 -43.60
CA ALA A 117 -4.38 8.08 -42.27
C ALA A 117 -5.43 7.56 -41.27
N VAL A 118 -6.63 7.21 -41.71
CA VAL A 118 -7.66 6.56 -40.89
C VAL A 118 -7.93 5.20 -41.48
N SER A 119 -7.92 4.16 -40.65
CA SER A 119 -8.15 2.79 -41.08
C SER A 119 -9.59 2.54 -41.52
N GLU A 120 -9.83 1.46 -42.26
CA GLU A 120 -11.18 1.06 -42.67
C GLU A 120 -12.04 0.57 -41.48
N THR A 121 -11.40 0.15 -40.40
CA THR A 121 -12.02 -0.37 -39.17
C THR A 121 -12.11 0.66 -38.04
N ALA A 122 -11.58 1.86 -38.25
CA ALA A 122 -11.56 2.96 -37.30
C ALA A 122 -12.93 3.30 -36.72
N ARG A 123 -13.01 3.37 -35.39
CA ARG A 123 -14.19 3.87 -34.67
C ARG A 123 -14.15 5.37 -34.47
N ARG A 124 -12.95 5.98 -34.46
CA ARG A 124 -12.70 7.43 -34.47
C ARG A 124 -12.18 7.87 -35.82
N ALA A 125 -13.10 8.13 -36.75
CA ALA A 125 -12.76 8.40 -38.14
C ALA A 125 -12.75 9.89 -38.52
N SER A 126 -13.29 10.78 -37.68
CA SER A 126 -13.38 12.20 -38.00
C SER A 126 -12.24 13.02 -37.39
N ALA A 127 -11.83 14.08 -38.09
CA ALA A 127 -10.81 15.01 -37.60
C ALA A 127 -11.16 15.63 -36.24
N THR A 128 -12.45 15.78 -35.93
CA THR A 128 -12.93 16.30 -34.65
C THR A 128 -12.77 15.27 -33.52
N GLU A 129 -13.09 14.00 -33.77
CA GLU A 129 -12.93 12.93 -32.77
C GLU A 129 -11.45 12.71 -32.46
N ILE A 130 -10.61 12.63 -33.49
CA ILE A 130 -9.16 12.47 -33.36
C ILE A 130 -8.54 13.65 -32.61
N GLY A 131 -8.85 14.89 -33.02
CA GLY A 131 -8.33 16.07 -32.33
C GLY A 131 -8.79 16.16 -30.88
N SER A 132 -10.05 15.80 -30.61
CA SER A 132 -10.56 15.76 -29.22
C SER A 132 -9.83 14.74 -28.37
N TYR A 133 -9.47 13.57 -28.93
CA TYR A 133 -8.70 12.56 -28.22
C TYR A 133 -7.28 13.01 -27.91
N ILE A 134 -6.60 13.65 -28.87
CA ILE A 134 -5.22 14.11 -28.66
C ILE A 134 -5.19 15.29 -27.68
N ASP A 135 -6.14 16.23 -27.78
CA ASP A 135 -6.24 17.39 -26.88
C ASP A 135 -6.62 16.99 -25.45
N ALA A 136 -7.62 16.13 -25.28
CA ALA A 136 -8.09 15.70 -23.97
C ALA A 136 -7.16 14.67 -23.32
N GLY A 137 -6.31 14.04 -24.12
CA GLY A 137 -5.68 12.77 -23.78
C GLY A 137 -6.67 11.60 -23.89
N PRO A 138 -6.18 10.36 -23.97
CA PRO A 138 -6.99 9.18 -23.78
C PRO A 138 -7.66 9.24 -22.42
N ILE A 139 -8.99 9.10 -22.43
CA ILE A 139 -9.66 8.60 -21.24
C ILE A 139 -9.38 7.11 -21.25
N ASP A 140 -8.45 6.69 -20.41
CA ASP A 140 -8.19 5.27 -20.20
C ASP A 140 -9.53 4.55 -19.97
N PRO A 141 -9.92 3.58 -20.81
CA PRO A 141 -11.13 2.80 -20.60
C PRO A 141 -11.21 2.19 -19.19
N VAL A 142 -10.07 1.88 -18.58
CA VAL A 142 -9.96 1.48 -17.17
C VAL A 142 -10.45 2.56 -16.23
N ILE A 143 -10.05 3.82 -16.41
CA ILE A 143 -10.52 4.96 -15.61
C ILE A 143 -12.03 5.15 -15.80
N SER A 144 -12.53 4.97 -17.03
CA SER A 144 -13.97 5.12 -17.33
C SER A 144 -14.85 4.01 -16.73
N SER A 145 -14.28 2.83 -16.49
CA SER A 145 -14.94 1.66 -15.90
C SER A 145 -14.75 1.56 -14.38
N ARG A 146 -13.94 2.46 -13.80
CA ARG A 146 -13.78 2.60 -12.35
C ARG A 146 -15.12 2.88 -11.67
N TRP A 147 -15.30 2.31 -10.48
CA TRP A 147 -16.48 2.51 -9.67
C TRP A 147 -16.67 3.99 -9.32
N THR A 148 -17.93 4.40 -9.24
CA THR A 148 -18.29 5.69 -8.68
C THR A 148 -17.91 5.74 -7.20
N ILE A 149 -17.72 6.95 -6.68
CA ILE A 149 -17.44 7.17 -5.26
C ILE A 149 -18.57 6.60 -4.39
N GLU A 150 -19.82 6.75 -4.83
CA GLU A 150 -21.00 6.25 -4.12
C GLU A 150 -20.98 4.73 -4.01
N ARG A 151 -20.64 4.02 -5.10
CA ARG A 151 -20.54 2.55 -5.08
C ARG A 151 -19.42 2.09 -4.15
N ALA A 152 -18.28 2.78 -4.16
CA ALA A 152 -17.17 2.46 -3.26
C ALA A 152 -17.55 2.68 -1.79
N LYS A 153 -18.25 3.78 -1.48
CA LYS A 153 -18.76 4.04 -0.12
C LYS A 153 -19.80 3.02 0.33
N GLU A 154 -20.74 2.64 -0.54
CA GLU A 154 -21.72 1.58 -0.25
C GLU A 154 -21.01 0.25 0.03
N TRP A 155 -20.01 -0.12 -0.77
CA TRP A 155 -19.18 -1.29 -0.50
C TRP A 155 -18.52 -1.20 0.88
N ARG A 156 -17.93 -0.05 1.23
CA ARG A 156 -17.29 0.15 2.54
C ARG A 156 -18.30 0.00 3.68
N ASP A 157 -19.49 0.58 3.55
CA ASP A 157 -20.55 0.50 4.56
C ASP A 157 -21.02 -0.94 4.78
N THR A 158 -21.05 -1.76 3.71
CA THR A 158 -21.47 -3.17 3.81
C THR A 158 -20.45 -4.08 4.49
N HIS A 159 -19.16 -3.75 4.47
CA HIS A 159 -18.09 -4.59 5.02
C HIS A 159 -17.64 -4.17 6.42
N GLY A 160 -18.08 -3.00 6.92
CA GLY A 160 -17.61 -2.48 8.20
C GLY A 160 -16.10 -2.18 8.19
N TRP A 161 -15.55 -1.86 9.37
CA TRP A 161 -14.12 -1.56 9.46
C TRP A 161 -13.27 -2.81 9.26
N LEU A 162 -12.42 -2.76 8.25
CA LEU A 162 -11.55 -3.86 7.87
C LEU A 162 -10.32 -3.88 8.78
N MET A 163 -10.18 -4.95 9.57
CA MET A 163 -9.04 -5.18 10.43
C MET A 163 -8.48 -6.59 10.15
N GLY A 164 -7.29 -6.65 9.58
CA GLY A 164 -6.70 -7.89 9.09
C GLY A 164 -5.19 -7.96 9.16
N VAL A 165 -4.66 -8.99 8.51
CA VAL A 165 -3.23 -9.28 8.38
C VAL A 165 -2.90 -9.70 6.95
N ASN A 166 -1.64 -9.53 6.55
CA ASN A 166 -1.02 -10.22 5.43
C ASN A 166 -0.72 -11.66 5.86
N PHE A 167 -1.49 -12.60 5.33
CA PHE A 167 -1.52 -13.98 5.80
C PHE A 167 -0.57 -14.88 5.01
N VAL A 168 0.30 -15.55 5.74
CA VAL A 168 1.13 -16.67 5.29
C VAL A 168 1.07 -17.71 6.41
N PRO A 169 0.67 -18.95 6.15
CA PRO A 169 0.53 -19.94 7.20
C PRO A 169 1.89 -20.33 7.77
N ALA A 170 1.94 -20.72 9.04
CA ALA A 170 3.21 -20.93 9.74
C ALA A 170 4.10 -22.03 9.11
N TYR A 171 3.49 -22.98 8.40
CA TYR A 171 4.19 -24.07 7.71
C TYR A 171 4.89 -23.65 6.42
N ALA A 172 4.56 -22.48 5.88
CA ALA A 172 5.04 -22.02 4.58
C ALA A 172 6.16 -20.98 4.75
N VAL A 173 7.21 -21.13 3.95
CA VAL A 173 8.33 -20.18 3.88
C VAL A 173 8.03 -19.01 2.94
N ASN A 174 7.08 -19.18 2.02
CA ASN A 174 6.59 -18.18 1.08
C ASN A 174 5.22 -18.61 0.50
N ILE A 175 4.70 -17.80 -0.43
CA ILE A 175 3.40 -18.00 -1.07
C ILE A 175 3.39 -19.18 -2.07
N LEU A 176 4.52 -19.53 -2.67
CA LEU A 176 4.61 -20.74 -3.50
C LEU A 176 4.36 -21.99 -2.66
N GLU A 177 5.07 -22.13 -1.54
CA GLU A 177 4.93 -23.27 -0.64
C GLU A 177 3.52 -23.36 -0.05
N MET A 178 2.89 -22.22 0.24
CA MET A 178 1.51 -22.21 0.72
C MET A 178 0.57 -22.89 -0.28
N TRP A 179 0.68 -22.57 -1.56
CA TRP A 179 -0.30 -22.97 -2.59
C TRP A 179 0.08 -24.20 -3.42
N GLN A 180 1.29 -24.75 -3.25
CA GLN A 180 1.71 -25.97 -3.92
C GLN A 180 0.89 -27.19 -3.47
N ALA A 181 0.64 -28.12 -4.38
CA ALA A 181 -0.25 -29.26 -4.13
C ALA A 181 0.25 -30.19 -3.01
N ASP A 182 1.57 -30.36 -2.88
CA ASP A 182 2.17 -31.28 -1.91
C ASP A 182 2.25 -30.70 -0.49
N THR A 183 2.10 -29.37 -0.35
CA THR A 183 2.32 -28.63 0.90
C THR A 183 1.08 -27.89 1.39
N TYR A 184 0.05 -27.70 0.55
CA TYR A 184 -1.21 -27.06 0.95
C TYR A 184 -1.88 -27.83 2.10
N ASP A 185 -1.97 -27.20 3.27
CA ASP A 185 -2.52 -27.78 4.50
C ASP A 185 -3.79 -27.05 4.96
N GLU A 186 -4.94 -27.60 4.57
CA GLU A 186 -6.27 -27.12 4.97
C GLU A 186 -6.45 -27.07 6.50
N ALA A 187 -5.90 -28.03 7.26
CA ALA A 187 -6.08 -28.09 8.70
C ALA A 187 -5.23 -27.03 9.43
N ALA A 188 -4.05 -26.70 8.90
CA ALA A 188 -3.25 -25.58 9.38
C ALA A 188 -3.95 -24.25 9.11
N ILE A 189 -4.43 -24.04 7.89
CA ILE A 189 -5.15 -22.81 7.50
C ILE A 189 -6.42 -22.64 8.35
N ASP A 190 -7.24 -23.67 8.53
CA ASP A 190 -8.46 -23.62 9.34
C ASP A 190 -8.17 -23.26 10.81
N ARG A 191 -7.07 -23.79 11.36
CA ARG A 191 -6.66 -23.48 12.73
C ARG A 191 -6.21 -22.03 12.87
N GLU A 192 -5.33 -21.56 11.98
CA GLU A 192 -4.76 -20.22 12.06
C GLU A 192 -5.79 -19.13 11.75
N LEU A 193 -6.70 -19.35 10.79
CA LEU A 193 -7.83 -18.44 10.55
C LEU A 193 -8.83 -18.44 11.71
N GLY A 194 -9.01 -19.57 12.40
CA GLY A 194 -9.76 -19.62 13.65
C GLY A 194 -9.12 -18.77 14.77
N TRP A 195 -7.79 -18.78 14.86
CA TRP A 195 -7.07 -17.90 15.79
C TRP A 195 -7.18 -16.42 15.40
N ALA A 196 -7.04 -16.10 14.11
CA ALA A 196 -7.23 -14.75 13.58
C ALA A 196 -8.60 -14.17 13.97
N ALA A 197 -9.68 -14.91 13.73
CA ALA A 197 -11.03 -14.53 14.17
C ALA A 197 -11.10 -14.40 15.69
N GLY A 198 -10.45 -15.31 16.42
CA GLY A 198 -10.38 -15.32 17.88
C GLY A 198 -9.70 -14.09 18.50
N ILE A 199 -8.88 -13.36 17.75
CA ILE A 199 -8.26 -12.08 18.15
C ILE A 199 -8.93 -10.84 17.53
N GLY A 200 -10.08 -11.02 16.87
CA GLY A 200 -10.90 -9.93 16.34
C GLY A 200 -10.63 -9.56 14.89
N LEU A 201 -9.76 -10.28 14.16
CA LEU A 201 -9.56 -10.03 12.73
C LEU A 201 -10.81 -10.47 11.95
N ASN A 202 -11.24 -9.64 11.00
CA ASN A 202 -12.43 -9.89 10.16
C ASN A 202 -12.09 -9.97 8.67
N THR A 203 -10.82 -9.79 8.32
CA THR A 203 -10.34 -9.89 6.95
C THR A 203 -8.88 -10.33 6.91
N ILE A 204 -8.47 -10.90 5.78
CA ILE A 204 -7.08 -11.27 5.50
C ILE A 204 -6.69 -10.84 4.09
N ARG A 205 -5.43 -10.42 3.93
CA ARG A 205 -4.80 -10.17 2.64
C ARG A 205 -3.90 -11.35 2.34
N VAL A 206 -4.17 -12.07 1.25
CA VAL A 206 -3.43 -13.28 0.88
C VAL A 206 -2.93 -13.17 -0.55
N PHE A 207 -1.65 -13.49 -0.73
CA PHE A 207 -0.99 -13.39 -2.02
C PHE A 207 -1.20 -14.64 -2.85
N LEU A 208 -1.25 -14.43 -4.16
CA LEU A 208 -1.29 -15.47 -5.18
C LEU A 208 0.02 -15.42 -5.99
N HIS A 209 0.28 -16.46 -6.79
CA HIS A 209 1.49 -16.50 -7.61
C HIS A 209 1.26 -17.20 -8.96
N ASP A 210 1.73 -16.57 -10.03
CA ASP A 210 1.67 -17.06 -11.42
C ASP A 210 2.39 -18.41 -11.64
N VAL A 211 3.45 -18.70 -10.87
CA VAL A 211 4.20 -19.95 -10.97
C VAL A 211 3.33 -21.15 -10.53
N VAL A 212 2.51 -21.00 -9.49
CA VAL A 212 1.60 -22.07 -9.04
C VAL A 212 0.48 -22.29 -10.05
N TRP A 213 0.03 -21.22 -10.70
CA TRP A 213 -0.90 -21.32 -11.83
C TRP A 213 -0.34 -22.18 -12.96
N ASN A 214 0.93 -21.96 -13.33
CA ASN A 214 1.60 -22.75 -14.37
C ASN A 214 1.84 -24.23 -13.98
N GLN A 215 1.83 -24.55 -12.69
CA GLN A 215 1.91 -25.93 -12.19
C GLN A 215 0.57 -26.68 -12.30
N GLY A 216 -0.54 -25.97 -12.48
CA GLY A 216 -1.86 -26.56 -12.66
C GLY A 216 -2.98 -25.63 -12.22
N SER A 217 -3.50 -24.84 -13.16
CA SER A 217 -4.49 -23.79 -12.93
C SER A 217 -5.77 -24.27 -12.22
N GLU A 218 -6.42 -25.32 -12.71
CA GLU A 218 -7.69 -25.81 -12.14
C GLU A 218 -7.52 -26.25 -10.68
N ALA A 219 -6.48 -27.03 -10.39
CA ALA A 219 -6.21 -27.50 -9.04
C ALA A 219 -5.81 -26.34 -8.11
N TYR A 220 -5.16 -25.31 -8.63
CA TYR A 220 -4.85 -24.10 -7.89
C TYR A 220 -6.12 -23.29 -7.56
N LEU A 221 -7.01 -23.10 -8.53
CA LEU A 221 -8.32 -22.47 -8.32
C LEU A 221 -9.17 -23.23 -7.28
N ASP A 222 -9.13 -24.57 -7.30
CA ASP A 222 -9.82 -25.38 -6.28
C ASP A 222 -9.25 -25.15 -4.86
N ARG A 223 -7.94 -24.95 -4.73
CA ARG A 223 -7.31 -24.60 -3.44
C ARG A 223 -7.71 -23.19 -2.98
N ILE A 224 -7.76 -22.21 -3.89
CA ILE A 224 -8.25 -20.86 -3.57
C ILE A 224 -9.72 -20.94 -3.11
N ASP A 225 -10.56 -21.72 -3.79
CA ASP A 225 -11.97 -21.90 -3.40
C ASP A 225 -12.11 -22.55 -2.01
N ASN A 226 -11.29 -23.55 -1.71
CA ASN A 226 -11.22 -24.16 -0.39
C ASN A 226 -10.77 -23.15 0.69
N PHE A 227 -9.71 -22.39 0.41
CA PHE A 227 -9.23 -21.33 1.31
C PHE A 227 -10.33 -20.30 1.62
N LEU A 228 -11.01 -19.81 0.59
CA LEU A 228 -12.14 -18.87 0.74
C LEU A 228 -13.26 -19.48 1.59
N ALA A 229 -13.56 -20.78 1.43
CA ALA A 229 -14.56 -21.47 2.24
C ALA A 229 -14.14 -21.59 3.72
N ILE A 230 -12.85 -21.78 4.00
CA ILE A 230 -12.32 -21.81 5.36
C ILE A 230 -12.37 -20.42 5.99
N ALA A 231 -11.95 -19.37 5.27
CA ALA A 231 -12.04 -17.99 5.75
C ALA A 231 -13.49 -17.60 6.08
N ASP A 232 -14.42 -17.90 5.16
CA ASP A 232 -15.86 -17.63 5.35
C ASP A 232 -16.46 -18.37 6.55
N LYS A 233 -16.05 -19.62 6.79
CA LYS A 233 -16.42 -20.40 7.98
C LYS A 233 -16.08 -19.69 9.29
N HIS A 234 -15.02 -18.88 9.31
CA HIS A 234 -14.60 -18.07 10.46
C HIS A 234 -15.12 -16.62 10.41
N GLY A 235 -15.93 -16.26 9.42
CA GLY A 235 -16.45 -14.90 9.25
C GLY A 235 -15.40 -13.90 8.76
N ILE A 236 -14.37 -14.39 8.05
CA ILE A 236 -13.25 -13.58 7.56
C ILE A 236 -13.41 -13.35 6.05
N GLY A 237 -13.45 -12.09 5.63
CA GLY A 237 -13.39 -11.70 4.22
C GLY A 237 -11.96 -11.81 3.66
N THR A 238 -11.81 -12.02 2.35
CA THR A 238 -10.48 -12.17 1.73
C THR A 238 -10.18 -11.09 0.70
N MET A 239 -9.04 -10.42 0.87
CA MET A 239 -8.38 -9.66 -0.19
C MET A 239 -7.36 -10.57 -0.89
N LEU A 240 -7.51 -10.75 -2.20
CA LEU A 240 -6.58 -11.55 -3.01
C LEU A 240 -5.59 -10.62 -3.72
N VAL A 241 -4.29 -10.90 -3.57
CA VAL A 241 -3.20 -10.16 -4.23
C VAL A 241 -2.73 -10.92 -5.47
N ILE A 242 -2.82 -10.31 -6.65
CA ILE A 242 -2.51 -10.98 -7.92
C ILE A 242 -1.01 -11.07 -8.18
N PHE A 243 -0.28 -9.97 -7.95
CA PHE A 243 1.16 -9.83 -8.20
C PHE A 243 1.89 -9.20 -7.01
N ASP A 244 3.20 -9.41 -6.95
CA ASP A 244 4.10 -8.94 -5.91
C ASP A 244 5.46 -8.48 -6.47
N GLY A 245 5.88 -7.27 -6.11
CA GLY A 245 7.06 -6.62 -6.69
C GLY A 245 8.34 -6.72 -5.86
N VAL A 246 8.33 -7.35 -4.68
CA VAL A 246 9.43 -7.26 -3.70
C VAL A 246 10.16 -8.57 -3.42
N TRP A 247 11.26 -8.47 -2.65
CA TRP A 247 12.15 -9.56 -2.21
C TRP A 247 12.98 -10.20 -3.33
N ASP A 248 12.96 -11.52 -3.49
CA ASP A 248 13.81 -12.19 -4.46
C ASP A 248 13.16 -12.20 -5.83
N GLU A 249 13.81 -11.55 -6.81
CA GLU A 249 13.23 -11.34 -8.14
C GLU A 249 13.19 -12.61 -9.00
N ASN A 250 13.83 -13.71 -8.54
CA ASN A 250 13.84 -14.99 -9.23
C ASN A 250 13.07 -16.07 -8.44
N PRO A 251 11.80 -16.35 -8.79
CA PRO A 251 10.96 -17.31 -8.07
C PRO A 251 11.41 -18.78 -8.18
N TYR A 252 12.40 -19.09 -9.01
CA TYR A 252 12.90 -20.45 -9.21
C TYR A 252 14.30 -20.68 -8.63
N GLY A 253 15.21 -19.71 -8.76
CA GLY A 253 16.60 -19.84 -8.31
C GLY A 253 16.80 -19.56 -6.82
N ALA A 254 15.88 -18.81 -6.19
CA ALA A 254 16.01 -18.43 -4.78
C ALA A 254 15.86 -19.60 -3.80
N ASN A 255 15.03 -20.56 -4.17
CA ASN A 255 14.40 -21.50 -3.24
C ASN A 255 14.50 -22.96 -3.66
N VAL A 256 15.30 -23.31 -4.67
CA VAL A 256 15.37 -24.67 -5.20
C VAL A 256 16.81 -25.17 -5.24
N GLU A 257 17.13 -26.24 -4.49
CA GLU A 257 18.51 -26.76 -4.39
C GLU A 257 19.10 -27.17 -5.76
N THR A 258 18.25 -27.67 -6.66
CA THR A 258 18.66 -28.17 -7.97
C THR A 258 18.76 -27.09 -9.05
N VAL A 259 18.42 -25.84 -8.74
CA VAL A 259 18.50 -24.70 -9.64
C VAL A 259 19.60 -23.78 -9.12
N GLU A 260 20.56 -23.43 -9.96
CA GLU A 260 21.58 -22.46 -9.58
C GLU A 260 20.90 -21.12 -9.22
N TYR A 261 21.40 -20.45 -8.18
CA TYR A 261 20.84 -19.18 -7.74
C TYR A 261 20.82 -18.17 -8.89
N GLY A 262 19.64 -17.61 -9.20
CA GLY A 262 19.43 -16.74 -10.36
C GLY A 262 19.19 -17.44 -11.71
N ALA A 263 19.15 -18.77 -11.78
CA ALA A 263 18.85 -19.51 -13.00
C ALA A 263 17.35 -19.86 -13.15
N MET A 264 16.95 -20.20 -14.38
CA MET A 264 15.63 -20.77 -14.69
C MET A 264 15.71 -22.30 -14.66
N PRO A 265 14.65 -22.99 -14.23
CA PRO A 265 14.60 -24.45 -14.23
C PRO A 265 14.46 -25.01 -15.64
N ALA A 266 14.75 -26.29 -15.81
CA ALA A 266 14.56 -26.99 -17.08
C ALA A 266 13.06 -27.13 -17.44
N ASP A 267 12.18 -27.22 -16.45
CA ASP A 267 10.74 -27.26 -16.61
C ASP A 267 10.06 -26.29 -15.64
N PRO A 268 9.71 -25.06 -16.06
CA PRO A 268 9.08 -24.06 -15.20
C PRO A 268 7.64 -24.41 -14.80
N THR A 269 7.04 -25.47 -15.37
CA THR A 269 5.70 -25.94 -15.00
C THR A 269 5.72 -26.96 -13.86
N GLN A 270 6.91 -27.40 -13.44
CA GLN A 270 7.05 -28.32 -12.32
C GLN A 270 6.98 -27.59 -10.97
N ALA A 271 6.33 -28.21 -9.98
CA ALA A 271 6.44 -27.78 -8.59
C ALA A 271 7.79 -28.22 -8.00
N TYR A 272 8.53 -27.26 -7.45
CA TYR A 272 9.80 -27.49 -6.77
C TYR A 272 9.65 -27.34 -5.27
N GLU A 273 10.23 -28.27 -4.52
CA GLU A 273 10.35 -28.18 -3.06
C GLU A 273 11.09 -26.90 -2.68
N GLN A 274 10.54 -26.16 -1.72
CA GLN A 274 11.11 -24.91 -1.24
C GLN A 274 12.17 -25.18 -0.16
N LEU A 275 13.32 -24.49 -0.27
CA LEU A 275 14.39 -24.57 0.71
C LEU A 275 13.94 -24.07 2.10
N ASP A 276 14.56 -24.63 3.13
CA ASP A 276 14.41 -24.11 4.48
C ASP A 276 14.83 -22.64 4.59
N PRO A 277 14.16 -21.87 5.46
CA PRO A 277 14.49 -20.48 5.68
C PRO A 277 15.92 -20.35 6.23
N ARG A 278 16.58 -19.23 5.91
CA ARG A 278 17.84 -18.88 6.55
C ARG A 278 17.55 -18.51 8.00
N GLU A 279 18.17 -19.22 8.95
CA GLU A 279 17.93 -19.00 10.39
C GLU A 279 18.10 -17.52 10.75
N HIS A 280 17.12 -16.98 11.48
CA HIS A 280 17.10 -15.60 11.98
C HIS A 280 17.10 -14.52 10.89
N VAL A 281 16.54 -14.82 9.72
CA VAL A 281 16.41 -13.85 8.62
C VAL A 281 14.96 -13.81 8.14
N THR A 282 14.36 -12.63 8.28
CA THR A 282 12.97 -12.38 7.87
C THR A 282 12.79 -12.57 6.37
N ALA A 283 11.72 -13.24 5.97
CA ALA A 283 11.31 -13.45 4.57
C ALA A 283 12.45 -13.91 3.65
N SER A 284 13.39 -14.69 4.19
CA SER A 284 14.64 -15.09 3.51
C SER A 284 14.48 -15.92 2.23
N ARG A 285 13.25 -16.37 1.97
CA ARG A 285 12.84 -17.18 0.82
C ARG A 285 11.61 -16.60 0.10
N TRP A 286 11.21 -15.38 0.42
CA TRP A 286 10.12 -14.72 -0.29
C TRP A 286 10.55 -14.38 -1.71
N VAL A 287 9.63 -14.60 -2.65
CA VAL A 287 9.87 -14.41 -4.08
C VAL A 287 8.75 -13.61 -4.70
N GLN A 288 9.14 -12.72 -5.60
CA GLN A 288 8.23 -11.81 -6.30
C GLN A 288 7.42 -12.55 -7.39
N SER A 289 6.28 -11.98 -7.78
CA SER A 289 5.44 -12.45 -8.89
C SER A 289 5.01 -11.27 -9.78
N PRO A 290 5.33 -11.24 -11.08
CA PRO A 290 6.13 -12.22 -11.80
C PRO A 290 7.64 -12.02 -11.57
N GLY A 291 8.43 -13.06 -11.82
CA GLY A 291 9.89 -12.96 -11.76
C GLY A 291 10.50 -11.99 -12.78
N GLU A 292 11.74 -11.58 -12.55
CA GLU A 292 12.47 -10.57 -13.34
C GLU A 292 12.48 -10.86 -14.85
N ALA A 293 12.60 -12.13 -15.25
CA ALA A 293 12.62 -12.55 -16.65
C ALA A 293 11.32 -12.25 -17.43
N ILE A 294 10.18 -12.11 -16.75
CA ILE A 294 8.92 -11.67 -17.36
C ILE A 294 8.73 -10.18 -17.12
N LEU A 295 8.99 -9.70 -15.90
CA LEU A 295 8.78 -8.30 -15.56
C LEU A 295 9.62 -7.35 -16.45
N GLY A 296 10.88 -7.70 -16.71
CA GLY A 296 11.80 -6.96 -17.57
C GLY A 296 11.56 -7.08 -19.07
N ASP A 297 10.81 -8.09 -19.53
CA ASP A 297 10.49 -8.31 -20.93
C ASP A 297 9.00 -8.04 -21.17
N HIS A 298 8.69 -6.78 -21.53
CA HIS A 298 7.31 -6.31 -21.67
C HIS A 298 6.49 -7.10 -22.70
N ALA A 299 7.16 -7.70 -23.69
CA ALA A 299 6.51 -8.56 -24.69
C ALA A 299 6.00 -9.88 -24.10
N ARG A 300 6.53 -10.29 -22.94
CA ARG A 300 6.13 -11.49 -22.22
C ARG A 300 5.06 -11.23 -21.18
N HIS A 301 4.70 -9.98 -20.89
CA HIS A 301 3.63 -9.68 -19.94
C HIS A 301 2.31 -10.34 -20.35
N ASP A 302 2.02 -10.46 -21.65
CA ASP A 302 0.79 -11.10 -22.15
C ASP A 302 0.72 -12.61 -21.82
N GLU A 303 1.84 -13.25 -21.46
CA GLU A 303 1.85 -14.61 -20.92
C GLU A 303 1.03 -14.71 -19.61
N LEU A 304 0.91 -13.59 -18.86
CA LEU A 304 0.23 -13.52 -17.58
C LEU A 304 -1.29 -13.26 -17.70
N GLU A 305 -1.79 -12.89 -18.89
CA GLU A 305 -3.21 -12.58 -19.10
C GLU A 305 -4.11 -13.75 -18.64
N GLY A 306 -3.73 -14.98 -19.01
CA GLY A 306 -4.48 -16.18 -18.66
C GLY A 306 -4.58 -16.42 -17.15
N TYR A 307 -3.52 -16.10 -16.41
CA TYR A 307 -3.49 -16.18 -14.95
C TYR A 307 -4.42 -15.14 -14.33
N VAL A 308 -4.25 -13.85 -14.70
CA VAL A 308 -5.06 -12.75 -14.16
C VAL A 308 -6.54 -12.97 -14.45
N LYS A 309 -6.91 -13.19 -15.72
CA LYS A 309 -8.32 -13.35 -16.12
C LYS A 309 -8.90 -14.65 -15.59
N GLY A 310 -8.13 -15.74 -15.59
CA GLY A 310 -8.58 -17.04 -15.09
C GLY A 310 -8.96 -17.01 -13.60
N VAL A 311 -8.11 -16.39 -12.77
CA VAL A 311 -8.38 -16.22 -11.33
C VAL A 311 -9.58 -15.30 -11.11
N ILE A 312 -9.58 -14.09 -11.69
CA ILE A 312 -10.65 -13.13 -11.46
C ILE A 312 -11.99 -13.67 -12.00
N GLU A 313 -12.03 -14.28 -13.18
CA GLU A 313 -13.26 -14.83 -13.77
C GLU A 313 -13.88 -15.94 -12.90
N ARG A 314 -13.05 -16.78 -12.26
CA ARG A 314 -13.51 -17.85 -11.36
C ARG A 314 -14.25 -17.31 -10.13
N PHE A 315 -13.89 -16.13 -9.64
CA PHE A 315 -14.38 -15.56 -8.38
C PHE A 315 -15.05 -14.18 -8.51
N LYS A 316 -15.33 -13.71 -9.73
CA LYS A 316 -15.82 -12.34 -10.01
C LYS A 316 -17.13 -11.96 -9.32
N ASP A 317 -17.96 -12.95 -8.97
CA ASP A 317 -19.24 -12.77 -8.27
C ASP A 317 -19.24 -13.44 -6.88
N ASP A 318 -18.08 -13.89 -6.40
CA ASP A 318 -17.94 -14.56 -5.11
C ASP A 318 -17.84 -13.54 -3.96
N PRO A 319 -18.81 -13.48 -3.04
CA PRO A 319 -18.80 -12.49 -1.98
C PRO A 319 -17.71 -12.72 -0.92
N ARG A 320 -17.03 -13.88 -0.92
CA ARG A 320 -15.94 -14.19 0.00
C ARG A 320 -14.66 -13.44 -0.37
N VAL A 321 -14.50 -13.11 -1.65
CA VAL A 321 -13.51 -12.12 -2.11
C VAL A 321 -14.12 -10.75 -1.89
N ILE A 322 -13.47 -9.90 -1.10
CA ILE A 322 -13.99 -8.58 -0.75
C ILE A 322 -13.26 -7.44 -1.46
N ILE A 323 -12.01 -7.66 -1.87
CA ILE A 323 -11.14 -6.71 -2.60
C ILE A 323 -10.18 -7.50 -3.49
N TRP A 324 -9.91 -6.98 -4.69
CA TRP A 324 -8.78 -7.42 -5.52
C TRP A 324 -7.64 -6.42 -5.42
N ASP A 325 -6.50 -6.86 -4.89
CA ASP A 325 -5.25 -6.09 -4.90
C ASP A 325 -4.40 -6.56 -6.09
N LEU A 326 -4.29 -5.74 -7.11
CA LEU A 326 -3.77 -6.19 -8.39
C LEU A 326 -2.24 -6.28 -8.42
N PHE A 327 -1.54 -5.52 -7.59
CA PHE A 327 -0.08 -5.55 -7.55
C PHE A 327 0.44 -4.95 -6.24
N ASN A 328 1.07 -5.77 -5.42
CA ASN A 328 1.81 -5.34 -4.24
C ASN A 328 3.13 -4.67 -4.62
N GLU A 329 3.38 -3.45 -4.11
CA GLU A 329 4.63 -2.70 -4.28
C GLU A 329 5.26 -2.90 -5.66
N PRO A 330 4.55 -2.53 -6.74
CA PRO A 330 4.89 -2.95 -8.10
C PRO A 330 6.33 -2.60 -8.50
N ASP A 331 6.76 -1.40 -8.10
CA ASP A 331 8.08 -0.80 -8.29
C ASP A 331 9.01 -0.98 -7.07
N GLY A 332 8.73 -1.99 -6.24
CA GLY A 332 9.51 -2.40 -5.08
C GLY A 332 10.91 -2.88 -5.44
N PHE A 333 11.86 -2.71 -4.53
CA PHE A 333 13.24 -3.15 -4.74
C PHE A 333 13.43 -4.61 -4.33
N GLY A 334 14.09 -5.40 -5.17
CA GLY A 334 14.52 -6.74 -4.79
C GLY A 334 15.68 -6.73 -3.78
N VAL A 335 15.79 -7.77 -2.95
CA VAL A 335 16.96 -8.01 -2.08
C VAL A 335 18.20 -8.40 -2.89
N HIS A 336 18.00 -8.85 -4.12
CA HIS A 336 19.04 -9.27 -5.05
C HIS A 336 18.73 -8.69 -6.43
N ALA A 337 19.67 -7.94 -6.99
CA ALA A 337 19.55 -7.43 -8.36
C ALA A 337 20.12 -8.48 -9.33
N TYR A 338 19.25 -9.17 -10.05
CA TYR A 338 19.65 -10.20 -11.02
C TYR A 338 19.87 -9.69 -12.43
N GLY A 339 19.56 -8.41 -12.68
CA GLY A 339 19.77 -7.80 -13.99
C GLY A 339 18.87 -6.58 -14.25
N LEU A 340 17.74 -6.48 -13.55
CA LEU A 340 16.89 -5.30 -13.63
C LEU A 340 17.53 -4.09 -12.95
N SER A 341 17.70 -3.01 -13.70
CA SER A 341 17.95 -1.71 -13.11
C SER A 341 16.68 -1.21 -12.42
N PRO A 342 16.77 -0.30 -11.43
CA PRO A 342 15.60 0.37 -10.87
C PRO A 342 14.70 1.01 -11.93
N GLU A 343 15.30 1.60 -12.97
CA GLU A 343 14.59 2.24 -14.06
C GLU A 343 13.79 1.22 -14.90
N ASP A 344 14.39 0.07 -15.23
CA ASP A 344 13.71 -1.00 -15.97
C ASP A 344 12.61 -1.66 -15.14
N LYS A 345 12.81 -1.76 -13.81
CA LYS A 345 11.82 -2.27 -12.86
C LYS A 345 10.61 -1.36 -12.80
N ASP A 346 10.80 -0.05 -12.57
CA ASP A 346 9.72 0.94 -12.52
C ASP A 346 8.89 0.89 -13.82
N ALA A 347 9.57 0.87 -14.97
CA ALA A 347 8.95 0.78 -16.29
C ALA A 347 8.13 -0.51 -16.51
N GLY A 348 8.73 -1.67 -16.25
CA GLY A 348 8.07 -2.97 -16.41
C GLY A 348 6.89 -3.14 -15.46
N ALA A 349 7.03 -2.65 -14.23
CA ALA A 349 5.98 -2.67 -13.23
C ALA A 349 4.78 -1.82 -13.63
N GLU A 350 5.01 -0.59 -14.12
CA GLU A 350 3.94 0.28 -14.59
C GLU A 350 3.22 -0.31 -15.82
N ALA A 351 3.97 -0.82 -16.80
CA ALA A 351 3.41 -1.46 -17.98
C ALA A 351 2.53 -2.67 -17.63
N LEU A 352 3.01 -3.54 -16.73
CA LEU A 352 2.23 -4.69 -16.28
C LEU A 352 1.02 -4.29 -15.45
N LEU A 353 1.14 -3.29 -14.59
CA LEU A 353 0.02 -2.78 -13.78
C LEU A 353 -1.13 -2.29 -14.67
N ARG A 354 -0.81 -1.52 -15.73
CA ARG A 354 -1.79 -1.04 -16.71
C ARG A 354 -2.52 -2.19 -17.40
N LYS A 355 -1.79 -3.20 -17.86
CA LYS A 355 -2.38 -4.43 -18.44
C LYS A 355 -3.28 -5.15 -17.44
N THR A 356 -2.82 -5.31 -16.20
CA THR A 356 -3.55 -6.04 -15.14
C THR A 356 -4.88 -5.38 -14.81
N PHE A 357 -4.90 -4.05 -14.67
CA PHE A 357 -6.16 -3.32 -14.52
C PHE A 357 -7.05 -3.46 -15.77
N GLY A 358 -6.49 -3.37 -16.97
CA GLY A 358 -7.22 -3.63 -18.22
C GLY A 358 -7.93 -4.98 -18.23
N TRP A 359 -7.18 -6.06 -18.01
CA TRP A 359 -7.70 -7.43 -17.95
C TRP A 359 -8.75 -7.62 -16.85
N ALA A 360 -8.52 -7.05 -15.66
CA ALA A 360 -9.50 -7.12 -14.57
C ALA A 360 -10.80 -6.39 -14.93
N ARG A 361 -10.74 -5.23 -15.60
CA ARG A 361 -11.92 -4.49 -16.07
C ARG A 361 -12.66 -5.21 -17.19
N GLU A 362 -11.97 -5.93 -18.07
CA GLU A 362 -12.59 -6.79 -19.09
C GLU A 362 -13.41 -7.93 -18.47
N VAL A 363 -12.88 -8.55 -17.41
CA VAL A 363 -13.61 -9.58 -16.65
C VAL A 363 -14.80 -8.97 -15.91
N GLY A 364 -14.63 -7.76 -15.36
CA GLY A 364 -15.67 -6.99 -14.69
C GLY A 364 -16.14 -7.58 -13.35
N PRO A 365 -15.23 -7.76 -12.36
CA PRO A 365 -15.62 -8.27 -11.04
C PRO A 365 -16.59 -7.35 -10.30
N SER A 366 -17.41 -7.97 -9.47
CA SER A 366 -18.39 -7.31 -8.62
C SER A 366 -17.76 -6.62 -7.39
N GLN A 367 -16.53 -7.00 -7.04
CA GLN A 367 -15.67 -6.47 -5.98
C GLN A 367 -14.76 -5.32 -6.46
N PRO A 368 -14.30 -4.42 -5.57
CA PRO A 368 -13.43 -3.31 -5.97
C PRO A 368 -12.02 -3.78 -6.33
N LEU A 369 -11.40 -3.07 -7.27
CA LEU A 369 -9.99 -3.19 -7.64
C LEU A 369 -9.14 -2.13 -6.94
N THR A 370 -7.94 -2.49 -6.51
CA THR A 370 -6.93 -1.56 -5.97
C THR A 370 -5.51 -1.98 -6.34
N ALA A 371 -4.56 -1.09 -6.17
CA ALA A 371 -3.13 -1.39 -6.09
C ALA A 371 -2.46 -0.37 -5.15
N GLY A 372 -1.70 -0.86 -4.17
CA GLY A 372 -1.23 -0.04 -3.05
C GLY A 372 -0.08 0.91 -3.41
N VAL A 373 -0.23 2.20 -3.10
CA VAL A 373 0.90 3.16 -3.11
C VAL A 373 1.74 2.94 -1.87
N TRP A 374 3.06 2.72 -2.00
CA TRP A 374 3.93 2.42 -0.87
C TRP A 374 5.05 3.46 -0.63
N ARG A 375 5.25 4.36 -1.58
CA ARG A 375 6.22 5.48 -1.52
C ARG A 375 5.67 6.69 -2.25
N ASN A 376 6.29 7.87 -2.07
CA ASN A 376 5.97 9.12 -2.78
C ASN A 376 4.47 9.44 -2.75
N PHE A 377 3.92 9.62 -1.55
CA PHE A 377 2.49 9.84 -1.31
C PHE A 377 2.02 11.22 -1.77
N PRO A 378 0.73 11.39 -2.11
CA PRO A 378 0.19 12.72 -2.40
C PRO A 378 0.20 13.56 -1.14
N THR A 379 0.81 14.75 -1.22
CA THR A 379 0.93 15.65 -0.07
C THR A 379 0.20 16.98 -0.30
N ALA A 380 -0.24 17.62 0.78
CA ALA A 380 -0.85 18.96 0.74
C ALA A 380 0.11 20.04 0.18
N GLU A 381 1.42 19.74 0.15
CA GLU A 381 2.49 20.62 -0.33
C GLU A 381 2.89 20.34 -1.80
N GLY A 382 2.23 19.37 -2.45
CA GLY A 382 2.30 19.17 -3.90
C GLY A 382 3.56 18.47 -4.40
N GLU A 383 4.14 17.54 -3.63
CA GLU A 383 5.18 16.66 -4.18
C GLU A 383 4.66 15.90 -5.40
N ARG A 384 5.49 15.82 -6.46
CA ARG A 384 5.09 15.17 -7.70
C ARG A 384 5.10 13.66 -7.49
N LEU A 385 3.93 13.05 -7.58
CA LEU A 385 3.76 11.61 -7.67
C LEU A 385 4.57 11.04 -8.84
N THR A 386 5.05 9.80 -8.71
CA THR A 386 5.57 9.04 -9.85
C THR A 386 4.42 8.67 -10.79
N SER A 387 4.72 8.37 -12.05
CA SER A 387 3.71 7.99 -13.05
C SER A 387 2.88 6.78 -12.60
N ILE A 388 3.54 5.75 -12.04
CA ILE A 388 2.85 4.58 -11.48
C ILE A 388 1.92 4.93 -10.31
N ASN A 389 2.32 5.82 -9.40
CA ASN A 389 1.47 6.26 -8.28
C ASN A 389 0.26 7.08 -8.78
N GLU A 390 0.47 7.97 -9.75
CA GLU A 390 -0.62 8.71 -10.39
C GLU A 390 -1.62 7.74 -11.02
N TYR A 391 -1.11 6.71 -11.70
CA TYR A 391 -1.94 5.66 -12.29
C TYR A 391 -2.74 4.89 -11.22
N GLN A 392 -2.07 4.34 -10.20
CA GLN A 392 -2.70 3.58 -9.11
C GLN A 392 -3.89 4.34 -8.50
N LEU A 393 -3.69 5.61 -8.13
CA LEU A 393 -4.73 6.45 -7.53
C LEU A 393 -5.84 6.82 -8.53
N ALA A 394 -5.51 6.92 -9.82
CA ALA A 394 -6.47 7.21 -10.88
C ALA A 394 -7.38 6.03 -11.25
N VAL A 395 -6.92 4.78 -11.14
CA VAL A 395 -7.67 3.60 -11.60
C VAL A 395 -8.32 2.75 -10.49
N SER A 396 -7.88 2.90 -9.24
CA SER A 396 -8.37 2.09 -8.12
C SER A 396 -9.78 2.52 -7.66
N ASP A 397 -10.67 1.52 -7.46
CA ASP A 397 -12.04 1.73 -6.99
C ASP A 397 -12.09 2.21 -5.54
N VAL A 398 -11.23 1.61 -4.71
CA VAL A 398 -10.89 2.00 -3.34
C VAL A 398 -9.40 2.34 -3.32
N ILE A 399 -8.95 3.21 -2.44
CA ILE A 399 -7.54 3.62 -2.40
C ILE A 399 -6.82 2.72 -1.39
N SER A 400 -5.73 2.07 -1.80
CA SER A 400 -4.84 1.39 -0.85
C SER A 400 -3.45 2.01 -0.78
N PHE A 401 -2.80 1.83 0.36
CA PHE A 401 -1.44 2.31 0.59
C PHE A 401 -0.70 1.46 1.63
N HIS A 402 0.62 1.56 1.71
CA HIS A 402 1.43 0.95 2.77
C HIS A 402 2.05 2.03 3.65
N SER A 403 2.22 1.75 4.93
CA SER A 403 2.97 2.66 5.80
C SER A 403 3.47 1.98 7.06
N TYR A 404 4.79 2.03 7.22
CA TYR A 404 5.49 1.69 8.46
C TYR A 404 5.96 2.94 9.22
N SER A 405 5.41 4.11 8.90
CA SER A 405 5.75 5.40 9.51
C SER A 405 5.19 5.57 10.94
N SER A 406 5.60 6.67 11.59
CA SER A 406 5.01 7.14 12.84
C SER A 406 3.52 7.49 12.67
N PRO A 407 2.75 7.61 13.77
CA PRO A 407 1.35 8.04 13.72
C PRO A 407 1.12 9.37 12.98
N GLY A 408 2.04 10.33 13.12
CA GLY A 408 1.99 11.60 12.41
C GLY A 408 2.20 11.43 10.89
N GLY A 409 3.14 10.58 10.50
CA GLY A 409 3.35 10.22 9.09
C GLY A 409 2.14 9.52 8.47
N VAL A 410 1.53 8.57 9.19
CA VAL A 410 0.29 7.91 8.76
C VAL A 410 -0.84 8.92 8.59
N GLN A 411 -1.06 9.82 9.56
CA GLN A 411 -2.09 10.86 9.45
C GLN A 411 -1.84 11.77 8.24
N TYR A 412 -0.59 12.16 7.99
CA TYR A 412 -0.21 12.99 6.85
C TYR A 412 -0.54 12.32 5.50
N ILE A 413 -0.25 11.02 5.37
CA ILE A 413 -0.60 10.24 4.16
C ILE A 413 -2.13 10.17 4.00
N ILE A 414 -2.85 9.85 5.09
CA ILE A 414 -4.32 9.76 5.08
C ILE A 414 -4.95 11.08 4.62
N ASP A 415 -4.44 12.22 5.11
CA ASP A 415 -5.01 13.53 4.77
C ASP A 415 -4.86 13.85 3.27
N GLY A 416 -3.74 13.47 2.65
CA GLY A 416 -3.56 13.58 1.19
C GLY A 416 -4.47 12.63 0.41
N LEU A 417 -4.60 11.38 0.84
CA LEU A 417 -5.44 10.38 0.16
C LEU A 417 -6.95 10.65 0.28
N LYS A 418 -7.39 11.33 1.34
CA LYS A 418 -8.80 11.73 1.51
C LYS A 418 -9.30 12.65 0.41
N GLU A 419 -8.42 13.41 -0.25
CA GLU A 419 -8.79 14.30 -1.34
C GLU A 419 -9.44 13.53 -2.52
N TYR A 420 -9.14 12.24 -2.68
CA TYR A 420 -9.73 11.39 -3.72
C TYR A 420 -11.18 10.97 -3.42
N GLY A 421 -11.68 11.22 -2.20
CA GLY A 421 -13.08 11.01 -1.82
C GLY A 421 -13.55 9.55 -1.76
N ARG A 422 -12.63 8.59 -1.82
CA ARG A 422 -12.87 7.15 -1.83
C ARG A 422 -12.52 6.50 -0.49
N PRO A 423 -13.08 5.34 -0.13
CA PRO A 423 -12.61 4.55 1.01
C PRO A 423 -11.11 4.27 0.89
N ILE A 424 -10.42 4.29 2.02
CA ILE A 424 -8.97 4.10 2.11
C ILE A 424 -8.67 2.84 2.93
N VAL A 425 -7.68 2.07 2.51
CA VAL A 425 -7.21 0.85 3.20
C VAL A 425 -5.69 0.85 3.27
N CYS A 426 -5.09 0.83 4.46
CA CYS A 426 -3.66 0.52 4.57
C CYS A 426 -3.49 -0.99 4.48
N THR A 427 -2.90 -1.45 3.38
CA THR A 427 -2.74 -2.88 3.06
C THR A 427 -1.48 -3.48 3.66
N GLU A 428 -0.56 -2.65 4.18
CA GLU A 428 0.60 -3.09 4.96
C GLU A 428 1.00 -2.07 6.02
N TYR A 429 1.08 -2.55 7.27
CA TYR A 429 1.67 -1.79 8.36
C TYR A 429 2.22 -2.69 9.47
N MET A 430 2.79 -1.99 10.44
CA MET A 430 3.30 -2.42 11.73
C MET A 430 4.67 -3.09 11.64
N ALA A 431 5.62 -2.48 12.33
CA ALA A 431 6.96 -2.99 12.57
C ALA A 431 7.39 -2.46 13.95
N ARG A 432 7.26 -3.30 15.00
CA ARG A 432 7.41 -2.84 16.40
C ARG A 432 8.77 -2.21 16.67
N GLN A 433 9.82 -2.75 16.05
CA GLN A 433 11.20 -2.31 16.25
C GLN A 433 11.47 -0.87 15.79
N ILE A 434 10.62 -0.30 14.93
CA ILE A 434 10.71 1.10 14.48
C ILE A 434 9.57 1.98 15.02
N GLY A 435 8.84 1.49 16.03
CA GLY A 435 7.78 2.24 16.71
C GLY A 435 6.43 2.29 15.97
N SER A 436 6.30 1.57 14.85
CA SER A 436 5.01 1.34 14.19
C SER A 436 4.35 0.15 14.88
N THR A 437 3.48 0.40 15.87
CA THR A 437 2.78 -0.63 16.66
C THR A 437 1.27 -0.52 16.52
N PHE A 438 0.52 -1.57 16.91
CA PHE A 438 -0.95 -1.51 16.91
C PHE A 438 -1.48 -0.38 17.80
N GLN A 439 -0.90 -0.20 18.98
CA GLN A 439 -1.29 0.84 19.94
C GLN A 439 -1.10 2.26 19.38
N ALA A 440 -0.11 2.44 18.50
CA ALA A 440 0.24 3.72 17.91
C ALA A 440 -0.55 4.03 16.63
N ILE A 441 -0.74 3.03 15.77
CA ILE A 441 -1.23 3.21 14.39
C ILE A 441 -2.71 2.87 14.24
N SER A 442 -3.17 1.75 14.82
CA SER A 442 -4.54 1.28 14.59
C SER A 442 -5.63 2.25 15.08
N PRO A 443 -5.46 2.99 16.20
CA PRO A 443 -6.41 4.06 16.58
C PRO A 443 -6.47 5.20 15.55
N VAL A 444 -5.34 5.61 14.97
CA VAL A 444 -5.29 6.64 13.91
C VAL A 444 -6.09 6.15 12.70
N MET A 445 -5.86 4.91 12.30
CA MET A 445 -6.55 4.27 11.18
C MET A 445 -8.06 4.18 11.43
N ARG A 446 -8.48 3.67 12.59
CA ARG A 446 -9.91 3.52 12.94
C ARG A 446 -10.63 4.85 12.98
N LYS A 447 -10.05 5.89 13.61
CA LYS A 447 -10.64 7.24 13.69
C LYS A 447 -10.85 7.86 12.31
N ASN A 448 -9.95 7.59 11.37
CA ASN A 448 -10.04 8.10 10.01
C ASN A 448 -10.85 7.19 9.08
N ASP A 449 -11.48 6.15 9.62
CA ASP A 449 -12.24 5.11 8.91
C ASP A 449 -11.44 4.36 7.83
N VAL A 450 -10.13 4.22 8.08
CA VAL A 450 -9.20 3.55 7.15
C VAL A 450 -9.03 2.09 7.56
N GLY A 451 -9.32 1.16 6.66
CA GLY A 451 -9.07 -0.27 6.89
C GLY A 451 -7.58 -0.56 7.09
N ALA A 452 -7.22 -1.61 7.83
CA ALA A 452 -5.84 -1.84 8.24
C ALA A 452 -5.45 -3.32 8.17
N TYR A 453 -4.38 -3.63 7.45
CA TYR A 453 -3.78 -4.97 7.34
C TYR A 453 -2.33 -4.96 7.81
N SER A 454 -2.05 -5.53 8.98
CA SER A 454 -0.67 -5.62 9.48
C SER A 454 0.09 -6.73 8.76
N TRP A 455 1.42 -6.70 8.79
CA TRP A 455 2.19 -7.86 8.33
C TRP A 455 2.24 -8.95 9.41
N GLY A 456 2.24 -10.24 9.02
CA GLY A 456 2.45 -11.38 9.92
C GLY A 456 1.24 -11.77 10.79
N LEU A 457 1.09 -13.07 11.05
CA LEU A 457 0.07 -13.61 11.97
C LEU A 457 0.70 -14.56 12.98
N VAL A 458 1.35 -15.62 12.50
CA VAL A 458 1.91 -16.70 13.33
C VAL A 458 3.41 -16.80 13.09
N ASP A 459 4.19 -16.95 14.17
CA ASP A 459 5.64 -17.21 14.11
C ASP A 459 5.97 -18.48 13.33
N GLY A 460 6.25 -18.32 12.04
CA GLY A 460 6.36 -19.40 11.07
C GLY A 460 7.69 -19.47 10.34
N ARG A 461 7.76 -20.34 9.34
CA ARG A 461 8.96 -20.52 8.51
C ARG A 461 9.34 -19.26 7.73
N ASN A 462 8.41 -18.37 7.43
CA ASN A 462 8.70 -17.06 6.84
C ASN A 462 9.47 -16.11 7.78
N GLN A 463 9.51 -16.39 9.09
CA GLN A 463 10.32 -15.68 10.10
C GLN A 463 10.06 -14.16 10.21
N THR A 464 8.81 -13.75 10.07
CA THR A 464 8.39 -12.33 10.12
C THR A 464 8.43 -11.72 11.53
N LYS A 465 8.71 -12.50 12.58
CA LYS A 465 9.12 -11.98 13.89
C LYS A 465 10.46 -11.22 13.86
N TYR A 466 11.33 -11.48 12.89
CA TYR A 466 12.56 -10.70 12.70
C TYR A 466 12.29 -9.48 11.81
N SER A 467 13.00 -8.37 12.03
CA SER A 467 12.90 -7.20 11.15
C SER A 467 13.79 -7.30 9.93
N TRP A 468 13.63 -6.36 9.00
CA TRP A 468 14.50 -6.24 7.82
C TRP A 468 16.00 -6.13 8.16
N GLY A 469 16.36 -5.59 9.34
CA GLY A 469 17.75 -5.51 9.80
C GLY A 469 18.43 -6.87 9.95
N SER A 470 17.64 -7.93 10.14
CA SER A 470 18.11 -9.31 10.33
C SER A 470 18.94 -9.86 9.16
N TRP A 471 18.76 -9.33 7.94
CA TRP A 471 19.59 -9.68 6.79
C TRP A 471 21.08 -9.37 6.99
N THR A 472 21.37 -8.39 7.84
CA THR A 472 22.74 -7.98 8.18
C THR A 472 23.26 -8.72 9.41
N THR A 473 22.45 -8.83 10.46
CA THR A 473 22.86 -9.31 11.78
C THR A 473 22.78 -10.82 11.95
N GLN A 474 21.71 -11.44 11.45
CA GLN A 474 21.45 -12.89 11.46
C GLN A 474 21.53 -13.51 12.86
N ALA A 475 21.08 -12.79 13.89
CA ALA A 475 21.19 -13.20 15.28
C ALA A 475 19.81 -13.50 15.89
N ALA A 476 19.76 -14.48 16.79
CA ALA A 476 18.50 -14.92 17.39
C ALA A 476 17.86 -13.82 18.26
N GLU A 477 18.71 -13.02 18.92
CA GLU A 477 18.34 -11.88 19.75
C GLU A 477 17.65 -10.75 18.97
N ASP A 478 17.80 -10.69 17.64
CA ASP A 478 17.15 -9.67 16.80
C ASP A 478 15.64 -9.88 16.65
N ALA A 479 15.11 -10.98 17.18
CA ALA A 479 13.69 -11.24 17.25
C ALA A 479 12.98 -10.33 18.25
N GLU A 480 13.66 -9.73 19.23
CA GLU A 480 12.98 -8.99 20.32
C GLU A 480 13.18 -7.46 20.23
N PRO A 481 12.09 -6.66 20.28
CA PRO A 481 10.69 -7.11 20.19
C PRO A 481 10.35 -7.67 18.80
N TRP A 482 9.34 -8.54 18.72
CA TRP A 482 8.90 -9.15 17.45
C TRP A 482 8.50 -8.07 16.45
N ALA A 483 8.99 -8.16 15.21
CA ALA A 483 8.71 -7.17 14.18
C ALA A 483 7.23 -7.14 13.79
N HIS A 484 6.68 -8.28 13.34
CA HIS A 484 5.36 -8.34 12.70
C HIS A 484 4.39 -9.33 13.37
N ASP A 485 4.81 -10.58 13.59
CA ASP A 485 3.89 -11.66 14.01
C ASP A 485 3.14 -11.36 15.32
N LEU A 486 1.95 -11.94 15.42
CA LEU A 486 0.98 -11.71 16.50
C LEU A 486 0.88 -12.89 17.47
N LEU A 487 1.06 -14.10 16.97
CA LEU A 487 0.78 -15.35 17.67
C LEU A 487 1.99 -16.28 17.65
N HIS A 488 2.19 -16.97 18.76
CA HIS A 488 3.10 -18.10 18.83
C HIS A 488 2.57 -19.28 18.01
N ASN A 489 3.47 -19.97 17.32
CA ASN A 489 3.18 -21.26 16.67
C ASN A 489 3.20 -22.40 17.70
N ASP A 490 2.24 -22.36 18.62
CA ASP A 490 1.96 -23.42 19.57
C ASP A 490 0.59 -24.06 19.27
N GLU A 491 0.13 -24.98 20.11
CA GLU A 491 -1.14 -25.70 19.87
C GLU A 491 -2.39 -24.81 19.98
N VAL A 492 -2.27 -23.59 20.53
CA VAL A 492 -3.40 -22.74 20.90
C VAL A 492 -3.34 -21.31 20.32
N GLY A 493 -2.25 -20.95 19.64
CA GLY A 493 -2.03 -19.61 19.10
C GLY A 493 -1.89 -18.58 20.21
N THR A 494 -1.02 -18.79 21.20
CA THR A 494 -0.85 -17.83 22.31
C THR A 494 -0.43 -16.46 21.76
N PRO A 495 -1.07 -15.34 22.15
CA PRO A 495 -0.64 -14.01 21.75
C PRO A 495 0.80 -13.69 22.19
N TYR A 496 1.58 -13.07 21.30
CA TYR A 496 2.88 -12.47 21.66
C TYR A 496 2.70 -11.36 22.70
N ASP A 497 1.76 -10.45 22.43
CA ASP A 497 1.30 -9.43 23.37
C ASP A 497 -0.23 -9.49 23.51
N GLN A 498 -0.68 -9.87 24.70
CA GLN A 498 -2.10 -9.96 25.04
C GLN A 498 -2.82 -8.60 24.87
N GLN A 499 -2.16 -7.49 25.18
CA GLN A 499 -2.76 -6.16 25.12
C GLN A 499 -3.05 -5.73 23.68
N GLU A 500 -2.23 -6.15 22.72
CA GLU A 500 -2.47 -5.88 21.30
C GLU A 500 -3.75 -6.57 20.84
N THR A 501 -3.90 -7.87 21.12
CA THR A 501 -5.09 -8.62 20.70
C THR A 501 -6.38 -8.13 21.36
N GLU A 502 -6.30 -7.62 22.59
CA GLU A 502 -7.44 -6.96 23.27
C GLU A 502 -7.81 -5.64 22.61
N LEU A 503 -6.81 -4.84 22.22
CA LEU A 503 -7.03 -3.60 21.47
C LEU A 503 -7.67 -3.87 20.10
N LEU A 504 -7.24 -4.92 19.39
CA LEU A 504 -7.79 -5.25 18.07
C LEU A 504 -9.28 -5.59 18.15
N LYS A 505 -9.67 -6.46 19.09
CA LYS A 505 -11.09 -6.78 19.34
C LYS A 505 -11.91 -5.53 19.63
N LEU A 506 -11.36 -4.68 20.50
CA LEU A 506 -12.00 -3.44 20.86
C LEU A 506 -12.24 -2.53 19.65
N LEU A 507 -11.21 -2.31 18.81
CA LEU A 507 -11.31 -1.38 17.69
C LEU A 507 -12.33 -1.81 16.62
N VAL A 508 -12.57 -3.12 16.49
CA VAL A 508 -13.62 -3.67 15.61
C VAL A 508 -15.02 -3.47 16.17
N GLU A 509 -15.18 -3.37 17.49
CA GLU A 509 -16.48 -3.17 18.14
C GLU A 509 -16.93 -1.70 18.21
N VAL A 510 -16.01 -0.74 18.13
CA VAL A 510 -16.31 0.71 18.24
C VAL A 510 -16.45 1.35 16.85
N GLU A 511 -17.35 2.32 16.69
CA GLU A 511 -17.45 3.08 15.44
C GLU A 511 -16.42 4.21 15.32
N ALA A 512 -16.04 4.58 14.09
CA ALA A 512 -15.07 5.66 13.86
C ALA A 512 -15.55 6.99 14.46
N ASP A 513 -16.85 7.28 14.29
CA ASP A 513 -17.51 8.48 14.83
C ASP A 513 -17.56 8.47 16.36
N ASP A 514 -17.50 7.30 16.98
CA ASP A 514 -17.42 7.20 18.42
C ASP A 514 -16.03 7.56 18.93
N ILE A 515 -14.96 7.42 18.13
CA ILE A 515 -13.60 7.79 18.51
C ILE A 515 -13.44 9.31 18.53
N VAL A 516 -13.73 9.90 19.70
CA VAL A 516 -13.75 11.36 19.89
C VAL A 516 -12.39 12.01 19.62
N SER A 517 -11.28 11.35 19.97
CA SER A 517 -9.95 11.88 19.68
C SER A 517 -8.87 10.80 19.59
N VAL A 518 -7.80 11.10 18.88
CA VAL A 518 -6.54 10.36 18.80
C VAL A 518 -5.51 11.48 18.77
N TRP A 519 -4.57 11.49 19.72
CA TRP A 519 -3.56 12.54 19.84
C TRP A 519 -2.19 11.93 19.56
N SER A 520 -1.46 12.59 18.68
CA SER A 520 -0.06 12.26 18.42
C SER A 520 0.73 13.56 18.51
N HIS A 521 1.75 13.61 19.36
CA HIS A 521 2.69 14.72 19.35
C HIS A 521 4.11 14.20 19.31
N GLU A 522 4.79 14.47 18.22
CA GLU A 522 6.20 14.15 18.07
C GLU A 522 7.01 15.33 18.59
N PHE A 523 7.67 15.17 19.74
CA PHE A 523 8.57 16.19 20.27
C PHE A 523 9.82 16.26 19.39
N SER A 524 9.90 17.25 18.51
CA SER A 524 11.01 17.40 17.55
C SER A 524 12.15 18.29 18.09
N HIS A 525 13.32 18.12 17.48
CA HIS A 525 14.55 18.85 17.81
C HIS A 525 14.37 20.37 17.66
N GLY A 526 14.45 21.13 18.76
CA GLY A 526 14.52 22.60 18.73
C GLY A 526 13.24 23.36 19.10
N GLU A 527 12.15 22.69 19.50
CA GLU A 527 11.00 23.38 20.08
C GLU A 527 11.34 23.94 21.47
N GLY A 528 11.54 25.27 21.57
CA GLY A 528 11.93 25.95 22.81
C GLY A 528 10.85 26.00 23.90
N ASP A 529 9.64 25.53 23.60
CA ASP A 529 8.51 25.45 24.54
C ASP A 529 7.47 24.42 24.05
N PRO A 530 7.26 23.29 24.75
CA PRO A 530 6.26 22.28 24.37
C PRO A 530 4.81 22.80 24.42
N THR A 531 4.56 23.99 24.99
CA THR A 531 3.24 24.63 24.94
C THR A 531 2.99 25.42 23.65
N ALA A 532 4.04 25.76 22.89
CA ALA A 532 3.95 26.59 21.68
C ALA A 532 3.59 25.79 20.41
N GLY A 533 3.91 24.49 20.34
CA GLY A 533 3.56 23.60 19.22
C GLY A 533 2.08 23.19 19.15
N LEU A 534 1.27 23.54 20.16
CA LEU A 534 -0.13 23.12 20.31
C LEU A 534 -1.13 24.08 19.63
N GLY A 535 -0.75 24.62 18.46
CA GLY A 535 -1.48 25.67 17.75
C GLY A 535 -2.94 25.33 17.35
N PRO A 536 -3.74 26.35 16.98
CA PRO A 536 -5.17 26.23 16.69
C PRO A 536 -5.39 25.43 15.40
N GLY A 537 -5.72 24.15 15.58
CA GLY A 537 -5.91 23.14 14.54
C GLY A 537 -5.91 21.73 15.13
N THR A 538 -5.32 21.57 16.32
CA THR A 538 -5.23 20.34 17.11
C THR A 538 -6.44 20.07 18.03
N GLY A 539 -7.42 20.99 18.06
CA GLY A 539 -8.46 21.01 19.11
C GLY A 539 -7.94 21.37 20.51
N LEU A 540 -6.64 21.69 20.64
CA LEU A 540 -6.02 22.13 21.89
C LEU A 540 -6.16 23.65 22.00
N GLN A 541 -6.80 24.13 23.07
CA GLN A 541 -6.61 25.50 23.50
C GLN A 541 -5.33 25.58 24.34
N THR A 542 -4.57 26.66 24.16
CA THR A 542 -3.44 27.02 25.02
C THR A 542 -3.94 27.07 26.47
N GLY A 543 -3.54 26.09 27.30
CA GLY A 543 -3.95 25.99 28.71
C GLY A 543 -4.41 24.61 29.21
N ASN A 544 -4.60 23.61 28.34
CA ASN A 544 -5.14 22.30 28.72
C ASN A 544 -4.10 21.18 28.93
N MET A 545 -2.81 21.46 28.68
CA MET A 545 -1.70 20.61 29.10
C MET A 545 -0.69 21.42 29.90
N VAL A 546 -0.38 20.98 31.12
CA VAL A 546 0.64 21.60 31.98
C VAL A 546 1.78 20.61 32.11
N ALA A 547 2.93 20.94 31.51
CA ALA A 547 4.18 20.25 31.77
C ALA A 547 4.82 20.84 33.06
N SER A 548 5.12 20.01 34.05
CA SER A 548 5.81 20.43 35.28
C SER A 548 7.03 19.56 35.58
N GLY A 549 8.19 20.16 35.90
CA GLY A 549 9.45 19.47 36.24
C GLY A 549 10.71 20.29 35.90
N ASP A 550 11.90 19.85 36.33
CA ASP A 550 13.18 20.44 35.90
C ASP A 550 13.47 19.97 34.45
N GLN A 551 13.38 20.90 33.51
CA GLN A 551 13.56 20.66 32.07
C GLN A 551 14.89 21.26 31.60
N GLY A 552 15.64 20.53 30.77
CA GLY A 552 16.92 21.03 30.23
C GLY A 552 17.22 20.50 28.85
N PHE A 553 17.85 21.33 28.01
CA PHE A 553 18.39 20.94 26.71
C PHE A 553 19.91 20.77 26.83
N SER A 554 20.48 19.71 26.23
CA SER A 554 21.91 19.65 25.97
C SER A 554 22.23 19.99 24.52
N SER A 555 23.46 20.47 24.30
CA SER A 555 24.02 20.75 22.97
C SER A 555 24.22 19.45 22.19
N GLY A 556 23.18 19.02 21.48
CA GLY A 556 23.17 17.75 20.76
C GLY A 556 21.79 17.36 20.23
N GLY A 557 20.72 18.00 20.73
CA GLY A 557 19.39 17.82 20.14
C GLY A 557 18.42 16.95 20.87
N THR A 558 18.84 16.37 21.97
CA THR A 558 18.02 15.47 22.77
C THR A 558 17.32 16.27 23.86
N TRP A 559 16.06 15.92 24.14
CA TRP A 559 15.30 16.50 25.24
C TRP A 559 15.61 15.75 26.54
N TYR A 560 15.81 16.47 27.65
CA TYR A 560 16.09 15.88 28.96
C TYR A 560 15.09 16.36 29.98
N SER A 561 14.49 15.40 30.68
CA SER A 561 13.72 15.66 31.89
C SER A 561 14.21 14.77 33.02
N SER A 562 14.44 15.34 34.20
CA SER A 562 14.70 14.60 35.44
C SER A 562 13.41 14.05 36.09
N GLY A 563 12.27 14.18 35.39
CA GLY A 563 10.92 13.88 35.84
C GLY A 563 9.95 14.94 35.32
N GLY A 564 8.79 14.50 34.82
CA GLY A 564 7.78 15.37 34.24
C GLY A 564 6.36 14.81 34.41
N ALA A 565 5.39 15.69 34.61
CA ALA A 565 3.97 15.34 34.53
C ALA A 565 3.34 16.10 33.37
N LEU A 566 2.49 15.40 32.60
CA LEU A 566 1.63 15.96 31.57
C LEU A 566 0.18 15.67 31.99
N SER A 567 -0.48 16.70 32.53
CA SER A 567 -1.89 16.60 32.89
C SER A 567 -2.76 17.04 31.71
N LYS A 568 -3.76 16.24 31.32
CA LYS A 568 -4.77 16.64 30.33
C LYS A 568 -6.17 16.51 30.92
N THR A 569 -6.87 17.63 31.05
CA THR A 569 -8.29 17.61 31.42
C THR A 569 -9.10 17.16 30.21
N ILE A 570 -9.73 15.98 30.28
CA ILE A 570 -10.62 15.49 29.23
C ILE A 570 -12.04 15.93 29.60
N SER A 571 -12.55 16.96 28.93
CA SER A 571 -13.91 17.42 29.18
C SER A 571 -14.93 16.40 28.65
N SER A 572 -15.39 15.55 29.55
CA SER A 572 -16.66 14.82 29.59
C SER A 572 -17.31 14.48 28.24
N LEU A 573 -17.24 13.20 27.86
CA LEU A 573 -18.32 12.37 27.31
C LEU A 573 -17.76 10.93 27.16
N GLY A 574 -18.11 10.02 28.08
CA GLY A 574 -17.97 8.57 27.85
C GLY A 574 -16.57 8.00 27.60
N LEU A 575 -15.51 8.49 28.26
CA LEU A 575 -14.17 7.91 28.08
C LEU A 575 -14.18 6.43 28.53
N ARG A 576 -13.89 5.50 27.61
CA ARG A 576 -13.85 4.06 27.90
C ARG A 576 -12.46 3.43 27.75
N TYR A 577 -11.60 3.99 26.89
CA TYR A 577 -10.30 3.39 26.58
C TYR A 577 -9.19 4.44 26.39
N ILE A 578 -7.97 4.15 26.81
CA ILE A 578 -6.82 5.02 26.53
C ILE A 578 -5.67 4.14 26.03
N THR A 579 -5.28 4.29 24.78
CA THR A 579 -4.01 3.74 24.31
C THR A 579 -2.86 4.72 24.51
N LEU A 580 -1.72 4.21 24.93
CA LEU A 580 -0.55 5.00 25.30
C LEU A 580 0.70 4.37 24.70
N SER A 581 1.01 4.71 23.45
CA SER A 581 2.20 4.21 22.76
C SER A 581 3.37 5.19 22.88
N PHE A 582 4.44 4.81 23.56
CA PHE A 582 5.66 5.61 23.62
C PHE A 582 6.69 5.02 22.66
N ALA A 583 7.45 5.84 21.95
CA ALA A 583 8.60 5.38 21.19
C ALA A 583 9.88 5.86 21.90
N ALA A 584 10.08 5.39 23.13
CA ALA A 584 11.26 5.79 23.91
C ALA A 584 12.53 5.12 23.36
N SER A 585 13.48 5.90 22.85
CA SER A 585 14.88 5.46 22.70
C SER A 585 15.70 6.11 23.81
N LYS A 586 16.38 5.30 24.64
CA LYS A 586 17.12 5.80 25.80
C LYS A 586 18.60 5.38 25.77
N ASP A 587 19.46 6.31 26.20
CA ASP A 587 20.93 6.16 26.18
C ASP A 587 21.56 5.74 27.54
N ASP A 588 20.78 5.47 28.59
CA ASP A 588 21.32 5.11 29.91
C ASP A 588 20.62 3.94 30.62
N ALA A 589 21.31 3.44 31.65
CA ALA A 589 20.97 2.22 32.39
C ALA A 589 19.78 2.33 33.37
N SER A 590 19.02 3.43 33.37
CA SER A 590 17.93 3.63 34.35
C SER A 590 16.54 3.23 33.82
N THR A 591 15.71 2.64 34.69
CA THR A 591 14.30 2.33 34.37
C THR A 591 13.45 3.59 34.42
N CYS A 592 12.65 3.83 33.38
CA CYS A 592 11.65 4.89 33.36
C CYS A 592 10.27 4.30 33.60
N THR A 593 9.49 4.91 34.48
CA THR A 593 8.11 4.51 34.76
C THR A 593 7.18 5.55 34.17
N ILE A 594 6.14 5.08 33.49
CA ILE A 594 5.01 5.89 33.08
C ILE A 594 3.85 5.48 33.96
N ASP A 595 3.22 6.46 34.60
CA ASP A 595 2.10 6.22 35.48
C ASP A 595 0.88 7.05 35.03
N ILE A 596 -0.31 6.50 35.24
CA ILE A 596 -1.58 7.15 34.96
C ILE A 596 -2.35 7.40 36.26
N SER A 597 -3.10 8.51 36.30
CA SER A 597 -4.13 8.76 37.32
C SER A 597 -5.41 9.20 36.61
N VAL A 598 -6.54 8.68 37.07
CA VAL A 598 -7.86 8.99 36.51
C VAL A 598 -8.69 9.64 37.62
N ASP A 599 -9.19 10.86 37.37
CA ASP A 599 -9.93 11.64 38.37
C ASP A 599 -9.24 11.78 39.74
N GLY A 600 -7.90 11.85 39.73
CA GLY A 600 -7.10 11.96 40.94
C GLY A 600 -7.02 10.67 41.76
N SER A 601 -7.29 9.52 41.14
CA SER A 601 -7.05 8.19 41.71
C SER A 601 -5.56 7.95 41.99
N ALA A 602 -5.26 6.86 42.70
CA ALA A 602 -3.88 6.46 42.93
C ALA A 602 -3.15 6.25 41.60
N TRP A 603 -1.89 6.67 41.54
CA TRP A 603 -1.06 6.47 40.36
C TRP A 603 -0.80 4.98 40.14
N GLU A 604 -1.15 4.51 38.95
CA GLU A 604 -0.89 3.14 38.51
C GLU A 604 0.25 3.14 37.49
N ASN A 605 1.23 2.26 37.68
CA ASN A 605 2.30 2.10 36.70
C ASN A 605 1.75 1.34 35.49
N ILE A 606 1.89 1.97 34.33
CA ILE A 606 1.33 1.47 33.07
C ILE A 606 2.41 0.96 32.12
N LEU A 607 3.62 1.50 32.25
CA LEU A 607 4.77 1.03 31.49
C LEU A 607 6.03 1.21 32.32
N SER A 608 6.89 0.21 32.26
CA SER A 608 8.26 0.28 32.76
C SER A 608 9.19 0.05 31.57
N VAL A 609 9.96 1.07 31.21
CA VAL A 609 10.88 1.03 30.08
C VAL A 609 12.27 0.66 30.58
N GLY A 610 12.77 -0.48 30.11
CA GLY A 610 14.13 -0.95 30.35
C GLY A 610 15.20 -0.15 29.59
N PRO A 611 16.49 -0.30 29.92
CA PRO A 611 17.56 0.37 29.20
C PRO A 611 17.72 -0.17 27.77
N TYR A 612 17.90 0.72 26.79
CA TYR A 612 18.20 0.41 25.38
C TYR A 612 17.11 -0.31 24.55
N GLU A 613 15.85 -0.33 25.01
CA GLU A 613 14.75 -0.99 24.28
C GLU A 613 13.64 0.01 23.90
N PRO A 614 13.15 0.02 22.65
CA PRO A 614 11.89 0.68 22.32
C PRO A 614 10.75 0.00 23.08
N ALA A 615 9.85 0.78 23.67
CA ALA A 615 8.78 0.24 24.51
C ALA A 615 7.45 0.93 24.22
N ALA A 616 6.50 0.21 23.64
CA ALA A 616 5.10 0.60 23.53
C ALA A 616 4.26 -0.12 24.60
N GLY A 617 3.13 0.46 24.99
CA GLY A 617 2.22 -0.14 25.96
C GLY A 617 0.77 0.28 25.71
N PHE A 618 -0.15 -0.30 26.46
CA PHE A 618 -1.57 0.03 26.40
C PHE A 618 -2.17 0.07 27.81
N VAL A 619 -3.22 0.87 28.01
CA VAL A 619 -3.96 0.91 29.27
C VAL A 619 -5.45 0.82 28.97
N MET A 620 -5.99 -0.38 29.13
CA MET A 620 -7.44 -0.49 29.33
C MET A 620 -7.79 0.26 30.60
N LEU A 621 -8.56 1.33 30.48
CA LEU A 621 -9.15 1.94 31.65
C LEU A 621 -10.15 0.94 32.26
N PRO A 622 -10.12 0.73 33.58
CA PRO A 622 -11.05 -0.17 34.22
C PRO A 622 -12.48 0.36 34.09
N GLU A 623 -13.49 -0.52 34.07
CA GLU A 623 -14.91 -0.15 33.85
C GLU A 623 -15.40 1.01 34.75
N HIS A 624 -14.83 1.19 35.94
CA HIS A 624 -15.20 2.28 36.86
C HIS A 624 -14.67 3.67 36.46
N ALA A 625 -13.77 3.76 35.47
CA ALA A 625 -13.31 5.00 34.86
C ALA A 625 -14.27 5.50 33.76
N GLU A 626 -15.32 4.74 33.46
CA GLU A 626 -16.44 5.17 32.63
C GLU A 626 -17.07 6.45 33.19
N GLY A 627 -16.96 7.55 32.43
CA GLY A 627 -17.43 8.86 32.86
C GLY A 627 -16.37 9.73 33.57
N ALA A 628 -15.10 9.33 33.53
CA ALA A 628 -14.00 10.14 34.06
C ALA A 628 -13.94 11.55 33.44
N TYR A 629 -13.59 12.53 34.25
CA TYR A 629 -13.50 13.95 33.88
C TYR A 629 -12.06 14.43 33.65
N SER A 630 -11.06 13.63 34.03
CA SER A 630 -9.64 13.99 33.93
C SER A 630 -8.75 12.76 33.91
N VAL A 631 -7.69 12.81 33.09
CA VAL A 631 -6.63 11.81 33.04
C VAL A 631 -5.29 12.53 33.13
N GLU A 632 -4.47 12.12 34.07
CA GLU A 632 -3.11 12.63 34.21
C GLU A 632 -2.11 11.52 33.89
N ILE A 633 -1.10 11.86 33.10
CA ILE A 633 -0.01 10.96 32.75
C ILE A 633 1.28 11.58 33.26
N ARG A 634 2.06 10.83 34.03
CA ARG A 634 3.38 11.25 34.48
C ARG A 634 4.43 10.26 34.03
N TRP A 635 5.65 10.76 33.88
CA TRP A 635 6.82 9.91 33.71
C TRP A 635 7.90 10.29 34.72
N GLY A 636 8.61 9.29 35.21
CA GLY A 636 9.68 9.45 36.17
C GLY A 636 10.76 8.41 35.97
N SER A 637 11.97 8.72 36.43
CA SER A 637 13.05 7.75 36.56
C SER A 637 13.55 7.74 38.00
N ALA A 638 13.98 6.57 38.47
CA ALA A 638 14.63 6.46 39.77
C ALA A 638 16.02 7.13 39.80
N VAL A 639 16.57 7.47 38.63
CA VAL A 639 17.88 8.10 38.43
C VAL A 639 17.68 9.39 37.65
N ASN A 640 18.47 10.44 37.92
CA ASN A 640 18.23 11.85 37.58
C ASN A 640 17.90 12.23 36.12
N PHE A 641 17.82 11.30 35.15
CA PHE A 641 17.46 11.58 33.76
C PHE A 641 16.61 10.44 33.15
N CYS A 642 15.48 10.79 32.54
CA CYS A 642 14.76 9.93 31.60
C CYS A 642 14.74 10.60 30.23
N TRP A 643 15.17 9.86 29.20
CA TRP A 643 15.19 10.29 27.82
C TRP A 643 14.02 9.63 27.13
N ILE A 644 13.01 10.42 26.77
CA ILE A 644 11.84 9.94 26.06
C ILE A 644 11.81 10.70 24.74
N ASN A 645 11.99 9.97 23.65
CA ASN A 645 11.72 10.48 22.31
C ASN A 645 10.28 10.07 21.96
N ASN A 646 9.59 10.89 21.15
CA ASN A 646 8.35 10.52 20.46
C ASN A 646 7.24 9.89 21.34
N VAL A 647 6.54 10.73 22.12
CA VAL A 647 5.39 10.31 22.95
C VAL A 647 4.11 10.33 22.13
N ASN A 648 3.44 9.19 21.97
CA ASN A 648 2.11 9.14 21.39
C ASN A 648 1.07 8.67 22.43
N ILE A 649 -0.05 9.37 22.54
CA ILE A 649 -1.11 9.12 23.54
C ILE A 649 -2.45 9.17 22.81
N ASN A 650 -2.99 8.02 22.44
CA ASN A 650 -4.31 7.95 21.82
C ASN A 650 -5.38 7.70 22.90
N ALA A 651 -6.01 8.77 23.37
CA ALA A 651 -7.17 8.64 24.26
C ALA A 651 -8.46 8.39 23.45
N ILE A 652 -8.94 7.15 23.44
CA ILE A 652 -10.15 6.73 22.73
C ILE A 652 -11.37 6.92 23.66
N ALA A 653 -12.01 8.08 23.58
CA ALA A 653 -13.37 8.20 24.09
C ALA A 653 -14.34 7.57 23.08
N VAL A 654 -15.43 6.95 23.56
CA VAL A 654 -16.47 6.31 22.75
C VAL A 654 -17.81 6.92 23.20
N SER A 655 -18.61 7.47 22.29
CA SER A 655 -19.97 7.93 22.64
C SER A 655 -20.89 6.77 23.01
N GLU A 656 -21.89 7.03 23.88
CA GLU A 656 -23.02 6.11 24.08
C GLU A 656 -23.99 6.10 22.88
#